data_AF-A0A257LXW3-F1
#
_entry.id   AF-A0A257LXW3-F1
#
_cell.length_a   1.000
_cell.length_b   1.000
_cell.length_c   1.000
_cell.angle_alpha   90.00
_cell.angle_beta   90.00
_cell.angle_gamma   90.00
#
_symmetry.space_group_name_H-M   'P 1'
#
loop_
_entity.id
_entity.type
_entity.pdbx_description
1 polymer ?
#
loop_
_entity_poly.entity_id
_entity_poly.type
_entity_poly.pdbx_seq_one_letter_code
_entity_poly.pdbx_strand_id
1 'polypeptide(L)'
;LTANSALTFNSLGGLSEGGSYTLLTSTNPITNSGPFTLTGQTIGRVTLTPTINATSITVATSVDESQWGVDGNGNWSLAGNWTGYLPETAGDAALFGSTITAPVTVSVDTPQSVGYIRINNANAYTIGSNGSNFLTLNNGASSAVVTVSAGSHVIAENIVLLSNLGVQPATGTSLTISGVVSGAGRTLDVNGSGTLVLSAANTYTGATTVSNATLSLTGSITAGAAVTISGSGVLNESSTGIISGAATVTHNSTGSSILAGVGTVAGQNATLTISNGSYALGVNAMNIGNSPTTAATATVNQSAGAISFTSGNAVLLGQGTVGNQGVYNMSGGSITTFASATRGIMLGVNSNPAPGINSGGGTFNLSGTGTLNMTSASGGGGDALLQIGRSDTVANNTTNAFNQTGGTANVGILTLGGGASGSTGVNATLSLTAGTFTANQFTVLSAGASNASTITIGGTAQVTLPAIPSTKGAGSTAAITFDSTTGYLRPTATSTTYMPAGVFNSGAKLTANGARIDTNGFDITIGQVLEDSTSLGTLTKSGLGNLTLSGVNTYTGTTTISAGTLTINEGSIAGSSNIVNNAALAYALTTNARTYANAITGSGSLTKSGSNSLTLSGTNSYTGATTVSGGNLTMSGATNTTAGTINVSSGSALTIATGGSLTTTGALNLGAVAVGNALTVQTGATMNVGSIANPWGSSYSVSGTLTSAGAWTVSTNRTTDTFNGSGTINAASLTLGNATTGVNYTGSGTINISGAVTVASTTAGGNPFYTQSSGTLNAASMLLGDTTTGTRTFNLTGGRVNLGAGGIAATGAGASTRAVNLGTGTLGARADWSSSLPMTRTTV
;
A
#
# COMPACT_ATOMS: atom_id res chain seq x y z
N LEU A 1 15.53 -66.25 41.50
CA LEU A 1 15.73 -67.38 40.56
C LEU A 1 16.82 -68.26 41.16
N THR A 2 16.55 -69.52 41.45
CA THR A 2 17.60 -70.48 41.83
C THR A 2 18.38 -70.90 40.58
N ALA A 3 19.58 -71.48 40.75
CA ALA A 3 20.32 -72.08 39.64
C ALA A 3 19.40 -73.03 38.83
N ASN A 4 19.45 -72.94 37.50
CA ASN A 4 18.64 -73.72 36.55
C ASN A 4 17.13 -73.39 36.46
N SER A 5 16.71 -72.18 36.84
CA SER A 5 15.34 -71.71 36.57
C SER A 5 15.12 -71.49 35.07
N ALA A 6 14.06 -72.07 34.48
CA ALA A 6 13.67 -71.85 33.09
C ALA A 6 12.44 -70.92 32.99
N LEU A 7 12.52 -69.90 32.14
CA LEU A 7 11.42 -68.98 31.82
C LEU A 7 11.01 -69.22 30.37
N THR A 8 9.78 -69.67 30.15
CA THR A 8 9.23 -69.92 28.81
C THR A 8 8.26 -68.80 28.43
N PHE A 9 8.50 -68.17 27.29
CA PHE A 9 7.63 -67.14 26.73
C PHE A 9 6.95 -67.70 25.47
N ASN A 10 5.61 -67.68 25.44
CA ASN A 10 4.83 -68.29 24.35
C ASN A 10 4.61 -67.33 23.17
N SER A 11 4.79 -66.04 23.41
CA SER A 11 4.75 -64.97 22.41
C SER A 11 5.36 -63.72 23.05
N LEU A 12 6.21 -63.00 22.30
CA LEU A 12 6.73 -61.70 22.73
C LEU A 12 5.89 -60.51 22.25
N GLY A 13 4.88 -60.76 21.38
CA GLY A 13 3.93 -59.75 20.88
C GLY A 13 4.58 -58.55 20.21
N GLY A 14 4.57 -58.49 18.86
CA GLY A 14 4.95 -57.26 18.14
C GLY A 14 6.44 -56.90 18.26
N LEU A 15 7.33 -57.85 17.97
CA LEU A 15 8.77 -57.59 17.86
C LEU A 15 9.05 -56.62 16.70
N SER A 16 9.73 -55.52 16.98
CA SER A 16 10.27 -54.55 16.01
C SER A 16 11.78 -54.75 15.91
N GLU A 17 12.37 -54.51 14.75
CA GLU A 17 13.83 -54.52 14.59
C GLU A 17 14.50 -53.49 15.50
N GLY A 18 15.63 -53.87 16.13
CA GLY A 18 16.38 -53.00 17.04
C GLY A 18 15.65 -52.72 18.36
N GLY A 19 14.51 -53.37 18.61
CA GLY A 19 13.76 -53.25 19.85
C GLY A 19 14.49 -53.92 21.00
N SER A 20 14.54 -53.24 22.15
CA SER A 20 14.99 -53.81 23.42
C SER A 20 13.80 -54.10 24.30
N TYR A 21 13.56 -55.38 24.58
CA TYR A 21 12.41 -55.87 25.33
C TYR A 21 12.86 -56.29 26.72
N THR A 22 12.23 -55.75 27.76
CA THR A 22 12.48 -56.21 29.12
C THR A 22 11.69 -57.48 29.38
N LEU A 23 12.37 -58.61 29.50
CA LEU A 23 11.77 -59.91 29.81
C LEU A 23 11.44 -60.06 31.30
N LEU A 24 12.25 -59.44 32.15
CA LEU A 24 12.12 -59.53 33.61
C LEU A 24 12.64 -58.27 34.28
N THR A 25 11.92 -57.79 35.27
CA THR A 25 12.37 -56.77 36.23
C THR A 25 12.39 -57.37 37.63
N SER A 26 13.36 -56.98 38.46
CA SER A 26 13.47 -57.43 39.85
C SER A 26 13.71 -56.27 40.81
N THR A 27 13.08 -56.34 41.98
CA THR A 27 13.29 -55.38 43.08
C THR A 27 14.57 -55.65 43.87
N ASN A 28 15.19 -56.82 43.69
CA ASN A 28 16.48 -57.17 44.27
C ASN A 28 17.52 -57.36 43.15
N PRO A 29 18.83 -57.13 43.41
CA PRO A 29 19.87 -57.33 42.40
C PRO A 29 19.84 -58.75 41.84
N ILE A 30 19.87 -58.87 40.51
CA ILE A 30 19.99 -60.14 39.80
C ILE A 30 21.45 -60.59 39.90
N THR A 31 21.80 -61.24 41.00
CA THR A 31 23.14 -61.82 41.22
C THR A 31 23.20 -63.22 40.59
N ASN A 32 23.41 -63.30 39.28
CA ASN A 32 23.61 -64.58 38.59
C ASN A 32 25.09 -64.78 38.25
N SER A 33 25.64 -65.96 38.56
CA SER A 33 26.99 -66.41 38.20
C SER A 33 27.01 -67.49 37.10
N GLY A 34 25.86 -67.84 36.52
CA GLY A 34 25.71 -68.82 35.44
C GLY A 34 25.25 -68.23 34.10
N PRO A 35 25.47 -68.91 32.97
CA PRO A 35 25.08 -68.44 31.64
C PRO A 35 23.55 -68.35 31.53
N PHE A 36 23.03 -67.18 31.16
CA PHE A 36 21.64 -67.05 30.70
C PHE A 36 21.58 -67.47 29.24
N THR A 37 21.07 -68.67 28.98
CA THR A 37 20.84 -69.19 27.62
C THR A 37 19.37 -69.05 27.26
N LEU A 38 19.09 -68.26 26.21
CA LEU A 38 17.79 -68.27 25.56
C LEU A 38 17.78 -69.43 24.55
N THR A 39 16.99 -70.47 24.80
CA THR A 39 16.81 -71.56 23.83
C THR A 39 15.66 -71.22 22.89
N GLY A 40 15.90 -71.29 21.57
CA GLY A 40 14.95 -70.83 20.55
C GLY A 40 15.15 -69.36 20.16
N GLN A 41 16.41 -68.95 19.92
CA GLN A 41 16.82 -67.55 19.66
C GLN A 41 16.23 -66.93 18.39
N THR A 42 15.50 -67.72 17.60
CA THR A 42 14.79 -67.29 16.40
C THR A 42 13.29 -67.47 16.60
N ILE A 43 12.56 -66.36 16.63
CA ILE A 43 11.11 -66.37 16.37
C ILE A 43 10.95 -65.86 14.94
N GLY A 44 10.73 -66.79 14.00
CA GLY A 44 10.86 -66.49 12.57
C GLY A 44 12.33 -66.23 12.19
N ARG A 45 12.59 -65.15 11.43
CA ARG A 45 13.94 -64.73 10.98
C ARG A 45 14.49 -63.53 11.77
N VAL A 46 14.11 -63.42 13.05
CA VAL A 46 14.60 -62.39 13.99
C VAL A 46 15.45 -63.07 15.07
N THR A 47 16.69 -62.62 15.22
CA THR A 47 17.63 -63.06 16.25
C THR A 47 17.42 -62.28 17.54
N LEU A 48 17.40 -62.99 18.68
CA LEU A 48 17.25 -62.42 20.02
C LEU A 48 18.58 -62.43 20.78
N THR A 49 19.06 -61.26 21.18
CA THR A 49 20.32 -61.09 21.95
C THR A 49 20.02 -60.67 23.39
N PRO A 50 20.17 -61.55 24.39
CA PRO A 50 19.90 -61.21 25.78
C PRO A 50 21.01 -60.36 26.42
N THR A 51 20.62 -59.45 27.33
CA THR A 51 21.51 -58.64 28.18
C THR A 51 21.01 -58.70 29.62
N ILE A 52 21.90 -59.04 30.56
CA ILE A 52 21.58 -59.06 32.00
C ILE A 52 22.07 -57.75 32.62
N ASN A 53 21.13 -56.95 33.12
CA ASN A 53 21.40 -55.75 33.91
C ASN A 53 21.25 -56.05 35.40
N ALA A 54 21.72 -55.14 36.26
CA ALA A 54 21.70 -55.31 37.71
C ALA A 54 20.31 -55.65 38.29
N THR A 55 19.22 -55.16 37.69
CA THR A 55 17.84 -55.37 38.15
C THR A 55 16.88 -55.78 37.03
N SER A 56 17.37 -56.05 35.81
CA SER A 56 16.52 -56.44 34.68
C SER A 56 17.22 -57.38 33.71
N ILE A 57 16.44 -58.17 32.97
CA ILE A 57 16.91 -58.92 31.81
C ILE A 57 16.23 -58.33 30.59
N THR A 58 17.02 -57.85 29.63
CA THR A 58 16.56 -57.29 28.37
C THR A 58 16.95 -58.18 27.20
N VAL A 59 16.22 -58.12 26.08
CA VAL A 59 16.57 -58.79 24.83
C VAL A 59 16.49 -57.80 23.70
N ALA A 60 17.57 -57.67 22.93
CA ALA A 60 17.60 -56.92 21.68
C ALA A 60 17.23 -57.83 20.49
N THR A 61 16.48 -57.31 19.54
CA THR A 61 16.13 -58.00 18.28
C THR A 61 17.02 -57.52 17.12
N SER A 62 17.51 -58.43 16.29
CA SER A 62 18.12 -58.13 14.99
C SER A 62 17.52 -59.01 13.89
N VAL A 63 17.38 -58.50 12.67
CA VAL A 63 16.88 -59.30 11.54
C VAL A 63 18.02 -60.13 10.98
N ASP A 64 17.79 -61.42 10.72
CA ASP A 64 18.77 -62.27 10.05
C ASP A 64 18.87 -61.86 8.58
N GLU A 65 20.06 -61.51 8.10
CA GLU A 65 20.30 -60.94 6.77
C GLU A 65 20.89 -61.98 5.82
N SER A 66 20.38 -62.03 4.59
CA SER A 66 20.99 -62.83 3.53
C SER A 66 21.71 -61.95 2.52
N GLN A 67 22.99 -62.24 2.27
CA GLN A 67 23.86 -61.40 1.45
C GLN A 67 23.95 -61.90 0.01
N TRP A 68 23.87 -61.01 -0.97
CA TRP A 68 24.22 -61.33 -2.35
C TRP A 68 25.70 -61.75 -2.44
N GLY A 69 25.95 -63.01 -2.79
CA GLY A 69 27.25 -63.68 -2.73
C GLY A 69 28.05 -63.68 -4.03
N VAL A 70 27.52 -63.08 -5.12
CA VAL A 70 28.17 -63.12 -6.45
C VAL A 70 28.73 -61.75 -6.84
N ASP A 71 30.00 -61.71 -7.24
CA ASP A 71 30.61 -60.55 -7.91
C ASP A 71 30.28 -60.58 -9.41
N GLY A 72 29.02 -60.30 -9.75
CA GLY A 72 28.54 -60.35 -11.12
C GLY A 72 27.01 -60.32 -11.23
N ASN A 73 26.52 -60.29 -12.47
CA ASN A 73 25.08 -60.39 -12.75
C ASN A 73 24.54 -61.76 -12.34
N GLY A 74 23.28 -61.81 -11.90
CA GLY A 74 22.64 -63.08 -11.55
C GLY A 74 21.15 -62.97 -11.32
N ASN A 75 20.50 -64.12 -11.22
CA ASN A 75 19.08 -64.24 -10.91
C ASN A 75 18.86 -64.25 -9.39
N TRP A 76 17.83 -63.55 -8.94
CA TRP A 76 17.44 -63.52 -7.53
C TRP A 76 17.01 -64.90 -7.04
N SER A 77 16.24 -65.65 -7.85
CA SER A 77 15.65 -66.94 -7.48
C SER A 77 16.68 -68.07 -7.23
N LEU A 78 17.92 -67.88 -7.66
CA LEU A 78 18.97 -68.90 -7.51
C LEU A 78 19.59 -68.81 -6.11
N ALA A 79 19.26 -69.75 -5.23
CA ALA A 79 19.77 -69.80 -3.86
C ALA A 79 21.31 -69.76 -3.75
N GLY A 80 22.03 -70.32 -4.73
CA GLY A 80 23.50 -70.28 -4.78
C GLY A 80 24.10 -68.87 -4.94
N ASN A 81 23.28 -67.88 -5.30
CA ASN A 81 23.70 -66.48 -5.37
C ASN A 81 23.60 -65.75 -4.01
N TRP A 82 23.09 -66.42 -2.98
CA TRP A 82 22.87 -65.84 -1.65
C TRP A 82 23.71 -66.57 -0.59
N THR A 83 24.32 -65.79 0.30
CA THR A 83 25.00 -66.26 1.50
C THR A 83 24.02 -66.17 2.67
N GLY A 84 23.60 -67.32 3.19
CA GLY A 84 22.55 -67.44 4.20
C GLY A 84 21.35 -68.20 3.65
N TYR A 85 20.32 -67.48 3.22
CA TYR A 85 19.05 -68.04 2.75
C TYR A 85 18.57 -67.35 1.46
N LEU A 86 17.65 -67.95 0.70
CA LEU A 86 16.98 -67.26 -0.41
C LEU A 86 15.94 -66.26 0.14
N PRO A 87 16.08 -64.93 -0.08
CA PRO A 87 15.09 -63.96 0.38
C PRO A 87 13.87 -63.96 -0.55
N GLU A 88 12.77 -64.58 -0.13
CA GLU A 88 11.59 -64.79 -0.98
C GLU A 88 10.25 -64.65 -0.23
N THR A 89 10.28 -64.48 1.09
CA THR A 89 9.09 -64.40 1.96
C THR A 89 8.97 -63.08 2.72
N ALA A 90 7.76 -62.77 3.19
CA ALA A 90 7.49 -61.58 3.98
C ALA A 90 8.37 -61.51 5.25
N GLY A 91 8.97 -60.35 5.50
CA GLY A 91 9.90 -60.13 6.62
C GLY A 91 11.36 -60.47 6.32
N ASP A 92 11.68 -61.11 5.19
CA ASP A 92 13.06 -61.42 4.80
C ASP A 92 13.90 -60.17 4.56
N ALA A 93 15.22 -60.29 4.80
CA ALA A 93 16.19 -59.23 4.56
C ALA A 93 17.19 -59.60 3.47
N ALA A 94 17.15 -58.86 2.37
CA ALA A 94 18.12 -58.94 1.28
C ALA A 94 19.23 -57.89 1.46
N LEU A 95 20.46 -58.35 1.69
CA LEU A 95 21.65 -57.51 1.82
C LEU A 95 22.48 -57.50 0.53
N PHE A 96 22.56 -56.33 -0.10
CA PHE A 96 23.44 -56.02 -1.22
C PHE A 96 24.70 -55.34 -0.69
N GLY A 97 25.61 -56.16 -0.13
CA GLY A 97 26.80 -55.71 0.59
C GLY A 97 28.03 -55.46 -0.29
N SER A 98 29.22 -55.62 0.30
CA SER A 98 30.51 -55.30 -0.34
C SER A 98 30.99 -56.30 -1.40
N THR A 99 30.15 -57.25 -1.80
CA THR A 99 30.53 -58.40 -2.65
C THR A 99 30.99 -57.97 -4.05
N ILE A 100 30.32 -56.98 -4.64
CA ILE A 100 30.57 -56.60 -6.03
C ILE A 100 31.72 -55.61 -6.15
N THR A 101 32.51 -55.73 -7.22
CA THR A 101 33.65 -54.86 -7.52
C THR A 101 33.42 -53.91 -8.71
N ALA A 102 32.33 -54.12 -9.45
CA ALA A 102 31.83 -53.25 -10.53
C ALA A 102 30.29 -53.19 -10.48
N PRO A 103 29.62 -52.27 -11.22
CA PRO A 103 28.16 -52.27 -11.29
C PRO A 103 27.58 -53.60 -11.80
N VAL A 104 26.54 -54.11 -11.15
CA VAL A 104 25.88 -55.38 -11.52
C VAL A 104 24.36 -55.27 -11.56
N THR A 105 23.73 -56.21 -12.26
CA THR A 105 22.30 -56.40 -12.31
C THR A 105 21.89 -57.69 -11.59
N VAL A 106 20.99 -57.54 -10.61
CA VAL A 106 20.30 -58.64 -9.92
C VAL A 106 18.91 -58.75 -10.52
N SER A 107 18.72 -59.75 -11.37
CA SER A 107 17.48 -59.96 -12.12
C SER A 107 16.41 -60.56 -11.20
N VAL A 108 15.27 -59.87 -11.06
CA VAL A 108 14.07 -60.41 -10.40
C VAL A 108 13.35 -61.29 -11.43
N ASP A 109 13.81 -62.54 -11.54
CA ASP A 109 13.39 -63.50 -12.56
C ASP A 109 12.09 -64.26 -12.22
N THR A 110 11.71 -64.26 -10.95
CA THR A 110 10.38 -64.63 -10.44
C THR A 110 9.87 -63.55 -9.49
N PRO A 111 8.56 -63.46 -9.19
CA PRO A 111 8.08 -62.58 -8.14
C PRO A 111 8.77 -62.87 -6.81
N GLN A 112 9.20 -61.82 -6.11
CA GLN A 112 9.90 -61.92 -4.83
C GLN A 112 9.17 -61.12 -3.76
N SER A 113 9.20 -61.59 -2.51
CA SER A 113 8.67 -60.87 -1.36
C SER A 113 9.76 -60.70 -0.31
N VAL A 114 9.96 -59.48 0.20
CA VAL A 114 10.92 -59.19 1.28
C VAL A 114 10.38 -58.11 2.22
N GLY A 115 10.85 -58.11 3.47
CA GLY A 115 10.59 -57.02 4.42
C GLY A 115 11.66 -55.93 4.39
N TYR A 116 12.90 -56.31 4.09
CA TYR A 116 14.05 -55.40 4.13
C TYR A 116 14.93 -55.54 2.89
N ILE A 117 15.40 -54.41 2.38
CA ILE A 117 16.47 -54.34 1.39
C ILE A 117 17.54 -53.41 1.95
N ARG A 118 18.76 -53.91 2.13
CA ARG A 118 19.89 -53.13 2.62
C ARG A 118 20.97 -53.11 1.56
N ILE A 119 21.41 -51.92 1.18
CA ILE A 119 22.43 -51.74 0.14
C ILE A 119 23.62 -50.99 0.76
N ASN A 120 24.80 -51.57 0.66
CA ASN A 120 26.03 -51.02 1.21
C ASN A 120 27.22 -51.36 0.31
N ASN A 121 27.28 -50.68 -0.84
CA ASN A 121 28.40 -50.81 -1.78
C ASN A 121 28.61 -49.48 -2.51
N ALA A 122 29.85 -49.16 -2.86
CA ALA A 122 30.15 -47.99 -3.69
C ALA A 122 29.73 -48.19 -5.17
N ASN A 123 29.77 -49.43 -5.65
CA ASN A 123 29.36 -49.82 -6.99
C ASN A 123 27.84 -50.01 -7.07
N ALA A 124 27.25 -49.67 -8.22
CA ALA A 124 25.81 -49.72 -8.38
C ALA A 124 25.27 -51.15 -8.46
N TYR A 125 24.31 -51.46 -7.60
CA TYR A 125 23.37 -52.56 -7.78
C TYR A 125 22.16 -52.05 -8.57
N THR A 126 21.80 -52.76 -9.64
CA THR A 126 20.52 -52.62 -10.35
C THR A 126 19.64 -53.82 -10.04
N ILE A 127 18.55 -53.62 -9.31
CA ILE A 127 17.62 -54.67 -8.90
C ILE A 127 16.40 -54.65 -9.82
N GLY A 128 16.17 -55.72 -10.57
CA GLY A 128 15.11 -55.78 -11.58
C GLY A 128 15.61 -55.47 -12.98
N SER A 129 15.15 -56.24 -13.96
CA SER A 129 15.65 -56.16 -15.35
C SER A 129 14.71 -56.78 -16.40
N ASN A 130 13.61 -57.43 -16.00
CA ASN A 130 12.68 -58.13 -16.91
C ASN A 130 11.32 -57.46 -17.09
N GLY A 131 10.97 -56.44 -16.27
CA GLY A 131 9.77 -55.60 -16.42
C GLY A 131 8.41 -56.30 -16.30
N SER A 132 8.40 -57.63 -16.09
CA SER A 132 7.21 -58.48 -16.07
C SER A 132 6.91 -59.07 -14.69
N ASN A 133 7.85 -58.97 -13.76
CA ASN A 133 7.70 -59.47 -12.39
C ASN A 133 7.44 -58.30 -11.43
N PHE A 134 7.36 -58.63 -10.14
CA PHE A 134 7.18 -57.63 -9.10
C PHE A 134 7.98 -57.99 -7.86
N LEU A 135 8.47 -56.94 -7.21
CA LEU A 135 9.07 -57.00 -5.89
C LEU A 135 8.02 -56.57 -4.86
N THR A 136 7.59 -57.52 -4.04
CA THR A 136 6.62 -57.27 -2.97
C THR A 136 7.36 -56.84 -1.71
N LEU A 137 7.07 -55.63 -1.22
CA LEU A 137 7.57 -55.16 0.06
C LEU A 137 6.53 -55.42 1.15
N ASN A 138 6.81 -56.41 1.99
CA ASN A 138 5.91 -56.92 3.01
C ASN A 138 6.70 -57.29 4.26
N ASN A 139 6.45 -56.55 5.35
CA ASN A 139 7.01 -56.79 6.68
C ASN A 139 5.90 -57.02 7.72
N GLY A 140 4.75 -57.55 7.27
CA GLY A 140 3.58 -57.78 8.11
C GLY A 140 3.00 -56.48 8.67
N ALA A 141 2.88 -56.40 9.99
CA ALA A 141 2.33 -55.22 10.68
C ALA A 141 3.31 -54.03 10.74
N SER A 142 4.61 -54.28 10.52
CA SER A 142 5.66 -53.25 10.50
C SER A 142 5.86 -52.70 9.08
N SER A 143 6.50 -51.53 8.96
CA SER A 143 6.92 -51.01 7.66
C SER A 143 8.01 -51.89 7.05
N ALA A 144 7.96 -52.11 5.75
CA ALA A 144 9.12 -52.57 4.99
C ALA A 144 10.14 -51.44 4.88
N VAL A 145 11.44 -51.76 4.83
CA VAL A 145 12.51 -50.75 4.85
C VAL A 145 13.54 -50.99 3.75
N VAL A 146 13.90 -49.93 3.03
CA VAL A 146 15.01 -49.91 2.08
C VAL A 146 16.09 -48.96 2.58
N THR A 147 17.29 -49.46 2.85
CA THR A 147 18.42 -48.65 3.34
C THR A 147 19.53 -48.61 2.30
N VAL A 148 20.10 -47.43 2.07
CA VAL A 148 21.30 -47.25 1.22
C VAL A 148 22.38 -46.56 2.05
N SER A 149 23.46 -47.27 2.34
CA SER A 149 24.55 -46.79 3.21
C SER A 149 25.76 -46.25 2.44
N ALA A 150 25.92 -46.66 1.18
CA ALA A 150 26.97 -46.20 0.27
C ALA A 150 26.44 -46.24 -1.17
N GLY A 151 27.06 -45.48 -2.08
CA GLY A 151 26.83 -45.59 -3.53
C GLY A 151 25.50 -45.01 -4.06
N SER A 152 25.29 -45.23 -5.35
CA SER A 152 24.08 -44.85 -6.09
C SER A 152 23.50 -46.09 -6.76
N HIS A 153 22.24 -46.41 -6.46
CA HIS A 153 21.64 -47.70 -6.79
C HIS A 153 20.30 -47.54 -7.50
N VAL A 154 19.85 -48.61 -8.18
CA VAL A 154 18.59 -48.62 -8.94
C VAL A 154 17.75 -49.82 -8.54
N ILE A 155 16.46 -49.60 -8.28
CA ILE A 155 15.42 -50.64 -8.30
C ILE A 155 14.56 -50.38 -9.54
N ALA A 156 14.75 -51.20 -10.57
CA ALA A 156 14.05 -51.09 -11.84
C ALA A 156 12.78 -51.95 -11.93
N GLU A 157 12.60 -52.94 -11.05
CA GLU A 157 11.36 -53.72 -11.01
C GLU A 157 10.20 -52.92 -10.42
N ASN A 158 8.97 -53.27 -10.79
CA ASN A 158 7.77 -52.73 -10.15
C ASN A 158 7.69 -53.19 -8.69
N ILE A 159 7.29 -52.27 -7.80
CA ILE A 159 7.15 -52.53 -6.37
C ILE A 159 5.67 -52.59 -5.99
N VAL A 160 5.29 -53.66 -5.28
CA VAL A 160 3.95 -53.82 -4.69
C VAL A 160 4.07 -53.74 -3.17
N LEU A 161 3.42 -52.74 -2.56
CA LEU A 161 3.42 -52.52 -1.12
C LEU A 161 2.27 -53.29 -0.46
N LEU A 162 2.61 -54.23 0.43
CA LEU A 162 1.67 -54.82 1.39
C LEU A 162 1.84 -54.24 2.80
N SER A 163 3.02 -53.68 3.08
CA SER A 163 3.31 -52.87 4.27
C SER A 163 3.61 -51.42 3.87
N ASN A 164 3.62 -50.51 4.83
CA ASN A 164 4.19 -49.16 4.61
C ASN A 164 5.66 -49.27 4.22
N LEU A 165 6.19 -48.28 3.52
CA LEU A 165 7.58 -48.28 3.03
C LEU A 165 8.40 -47.15 3.67
N GLY A 166 9.46 -47.51 4.38
CA GLY A 166 10.51 -46.58 4.80
C GLY A 166 11.71 -46.62 3.84
N VAL A 167 12.21 -45.46 3.39
CA VAL A 167 13.39 -45.37 2.53
C VAL A 167 14.45 -44.46 3.16
N GLN A 168 15.65 -45.02 3.37
CA GLN A 168 16.72 -44.45 4.17
C GLN A 168 18.05 -44.39 3.41
N PRO A 169 18.20 -43.44 2.46
CA PRO A 169 19.49 -43.18 1.86
C PRO A 169 20.37 -42.37 2.82
N ALA A 170 21.64 -42.74 2.99
CA ALA A 170 22.62 -42.01 3.77
C ALA A 170 23.16 -40.78 3.00
N THR A 171 23.87 -39.89 3.69
CA THR A 171 24.42 -38.67 3.10
C THR A 171 25.33 -38.98 1.91
N GLY A 172 25.11 -38.30 0.77
CA GLY A 172 25.90 -38.51 -0.45
C GLY A 172 25.53 -39.76 -1.24
N THR A 173 24.52 -40.52 -0.81
CA THR A 173 24.03 -41.72 -1.51
C THR A 173 22.72 -41.44 -2.24
N SER A 174 22.37 -42.30 -3.20
CA SER A 174 21.08 -42.21 -3.88
C SER A 174 20.45 -43.56 -4.19
N LEU A 175 19.13 -43.63 -4.09
CA LEU A 175 18.31 -44.74 -4.60
C LEU A 175 17.39 -44.23 -5.70
N THR A 176 17.47 -44.78 -6.90
CA THR A 176 16.49 -44.55 -7.97
C THR A 176 15.54 -45.72 -8.04
N ILE A 177 14.24 -45.49 -7.87
CA ILE A 177 13.19 -46.47 -8.16
C ILE A 177 12.58 -46.08 -9.50
N SER A 178 12.90 -46.87 -10.53
CA SER A 178 12.39 -46.64 -11.88
C SER A 178 11.19 -47.49 -12.25
N GLY A 179 10.88 -48.52 -11.47
CA GLY A 179 9.59 -49.23 -11.54
C GLY A 179 8.46 -48.46 -10.84
N VAL A 180 7.22 -48.86 -11.10
CA VAL A 180 6.03 -48.29 -10.46
C VAL A 180 5.92 -48.81 -9.02
N VAL A 181 5.84 -47.90 -8.04
CA VAL A 181 5.44 -48.24 -6.67
C VAL A 181 3.92 -48.20 -6.55
N SER A 182 3.31 -49.29 -6.08
CA SER A 182 1.86 -49.46 -5.99
C SER A 182 1.45 -49.97 -4.59
N GLY A 183 0.22 -49.67 -4.14
CA GLY A 183 -0.30 -50.18 -2.86
C GLY A 183 -1.43 -49.36 -2.25
N ALA A 184 -2.55 -50.01 -1.95
CA ALA A 184 -3.72 -49.33 -1.39
C ALA A 184 -3.50 -48.96 0.09
N GLY A 185 -3.56 -47.66 0.39
CA GLY A 185 -3.47 -47.09 1.74
C GLY A 185 -2.09 -47.20 2.40
N ARG A 186 -1.05 -47.58 1.65
CA ARG A 186 0.32 -47.73 2.17
C ARG A 186 1.11 -46.43 2.07
N THR A 187 1.82 -46.07 3.13
CA THR A 187 2.63 -44.84 3.19
C THR A 187 4.02 -45.03 2.59
N LEU A 188 4.62 -43.93 2.16
CA LEU A 188 6.03 -43.82 1.81
C LEU A 188 6.70 -42.80 2.76
N ASP A 189 7.61 -43.26 3.61
CA ASP A 189 8.35 -42.42 4.55
C ASP A 189 9.83 -42.36 4.16
N VAL A 190 10.29 -41.21 3.69
CA VAL A 190 11.68 -40.96 3.28
C VAL A 190 12.41 -40.25 4.42
N ASN A 191 13.16 -41.03 5.21
CA ASN A 191 13.73 -40.58 6.49
C ASN A 191 15.25 -40.74 6.63
N GLY A 192 15.98 -40.87 5.51
CA GLY A 192 17.44 -40.76 5.44
C GLY A 192 17.95 -39.31 5.30
N SER A 193 19.19 -39.14 4.84
CA SER A 193 19.84 -37.85 4.53
C SER A 193 20.38 -37.75 3.10
N GLY A 194 20.27 -38.81 2.30
CA GLY A 194 20.60 -38.86 0.88
C GLY A 194 19.40 -38.60 -0.02
N THR A 195 19.43 -39.12 -1.24
CA THR A 195 18.41 -38.87 -2.26
C THR A 195 17.61 -40.13 -2.63
N LEU A 196 16.29 -40.05 -2.60
CA LEU A 196 15.40 -40.99 -3.29
C LEU A 196 14.93 -40.36 -4.59
N VAL A 197 15.08 -41.04 -5.72
CA VAL A 197 14.53 -40.64 -7.01
C VAL A 197 13.38 -41.58 -7.37
N LEU A 198 12.18 -41.05 -7.60
CA LEU A 198 11.08 -41.82 -8.21
C LEU A 198 10.89 -41.35 -9.65
N SER A 199 11.09 -42.26 -10.62
CA SER A 199 11.02 -41.89 -12.03
C SER A 199 9.78 -42.38 -12.77
N ALA A 200 9.02 -43.33 -12.21
CA ALA A 200 7.75 -43.81 -12.78
C ALA A 200 6.52 -43.05 -12.22
N ALA A 201 5.36 -43.29 -12.83
CA ALA A 201 4.07 -42.86 -12.28
C ALA A 201 3.59 -43.84 -11.21
N ASN A 202 3.78 -43.48 -9.95
CA ASN A 202 3.49 -44.34 -8.79
C ASN A 202 2.00 -44.31 -8.45
N THR A 203 1.45 -45.50 -8.12
CA THR A 203 0.01 -45.78 -7.94
C THR A 203 -0.41 -46.08 -6.49
N TYR A 204 0.48 -45.92 -5.51
CA TYR A 204 0.15 -46.08 -4.09
C TYR A 204 -0.71 -44.92 -3.57
N THR A 205 -1.63 -45.19 -2.64
CA THR A 205 -2.63 -44.20 -2.20
C THR A 205 -2.46 -43.67 -0.78
N GLY A 206 -1.48 -44.17 0.00
CA GLY A 206 -1.17 -43.61 1.32
C GLY A 206 -0.28 -42.36 1.26
N ALA A 207 -0.11 -41.70 2.40
CA ALA A 207 0.65 -40.46 2.51
C ALA A 207 2.15 -40.66 2.21
N THR A 208 2.79 -39.59 1.73
CA THR A 208 4.25 -39.51 1.56
C THR A 208 4.83 -38.52 2.56
N THR A 209 5.82 -38.93 3.34
CA THR A 209 6.54 -38.07 4.29
C THR A 209 8.01 -37.98 3.91
N VAL A 210 8.60 -36.78 3.95
CA VAL A 210 10.05 -36.57 3.75
C VAL A 210 10.56 -35.73 4.92
N SER A 211 11.47 -36.27 5.73
CA SER A 211 11.87 -35.61 6.98
C SER A 211 13.29 -35.04 6.97
N ASN A 212 14.27 -35.76 6.44
CA ASN A 212 15.67 -35.29 6.41
C ASN A 212 16.38 -35.60 5.09
N ALA A 213 15.67 -36.22 4.14
CA ALA A 213 16.20 -36.67 2.86
C ALA A 213 15.77 -35.74 1.72
N THR A 214 16.37 -35.95 0.55
CA THR A 214 15.85 -35.40 -0.71
C THR A 214 14.96 -36.42 -1.40
N LEU A 215 13.69 -36.09 -1.63
CA LEU A 215 12.84 -36.79 -2.59
C LEU A 215 12.90 -36.04 -3.93
N SER A 216 13.51 -36.67 -4.93
CA SER A 216 13.56 -36.18 -6.30
C SER A 216 12.54 -36.91 -7.15
N LEU A 217 11.77 -36.16 -7.93
CA LEU A 217 10.66 -36.69 -8.68
C LEU A 217 10.82 -36.31 -10.15
N THR A 218 11.02 -37.33 -10.97
CA THR A 218 10.95 -37.21 -12.43
C THR A 218 9.66 -37.85 -12.97
N GLY A 219 9.03 -38.75 -12.20
CA GLY A 219 7.75 -39.40 -12.46
C GLY A 219 6.56 -38.75 -11.72
N SER A 220 5.60 -39.54 -11.24
CA SER A 220 4.42 -39.04 -10.49
C SER A 220 4.07 -39.82 -9.20
N ILE A 221 3.26 -39.23 -8.31
CA ILE A 221 2.61 -39.85 -7.15
C ILE A 221 1.09 -39.75 -7.38
N THR A 222 0.31 -40.69 -6.84
CA THR A 222 -1.13 -40.81 -7.10
C THR A 222 -1.95 -39.66 -6.54
N ALA A 223 -3.10 -39.42 -7.19
CA ALA A 223 -4.09 -38.46 -6.73
C ALA A 223 -4.74 -38.81 -5.37
N GLY A 224 -4.86 -37.82 -4.49
CA GLY A 224 -5.48 -37.91 -3.18
C GLY A 224 -4.53 -38.16 -2.01
N ALA A 225 -3.29 -38.61 -2.26
CA ALA A 225 -2.30 -38.80 -1.19
C ALA A 225 -1.77 -37.45 -0.67
N ALA A 226 -1.64 -37.31 0.65
CA ALA A 226 -0.98 -36.16 1.26
C ALA A 226 0.54 -36.28 1.14
N VAL A 227 1.23 -35.16 0.84
CA VAL A 227 2.70 -35.09 0.84
C VAL A 227 3.14 -34.12 1.94
N THR A 228 3.99 -34.57 2.86
CA THR A 228 4.50 -33.75 3.97
C THR A 228 6.01 -33.71 3.95
N ILE A 229 6.58 -32.51 3.81
CA ILE A 229 8.02 -32.27 3.93
C ILE A 229 8.27 -31.58 5.26
N SER A 230 9.12 -32.15 6.10
CA SER A 230 9.44 -31.66 7.45
C SER A 230 10.96 -31.64 7.69
N GLY A 231 11.40 -31.16 8.85
CA GLY A 231 12.80 -31.23 9.26
C GLY A 231 13.77 -30.50 8.31
N SER A 232 14.73 -31.25 7.75
CA SER A 232 15.62 -30.79 6.67
C SER A 232 15.26 -31.40 5.32
N GLY A 233 14.10 -32.05 5.20
CA GLY A 233 13.64 -32.71 3.99
C GLY A 233 13.55 -31.76 2.79
N VAL A 234 13.85 -32.28 1.61
CA VAL A 234 13.84 -31.54 0.34
C VAL A 234 12.94 -32.27 -0.65
N LEU A 235 12.10 -31.52 -1.35
CA LEU A 235 11.35 -32.02 -2.50
C LEU A 235 11.90 -31.35 -3.76
N ASN A 236 12.40 -32.15 -4.71
CA ASN A 236 12.87 -31.68 -6.00
C ASN A 236 12.02 -32.27 -7.11
N GLU A 237 11.35 -31.42 -7.87
CA GLU A 237 10.57 -31.82 -9.04
C GLU A 237 11.33 -31.38 -10.30
N SER A 238 11.41 -32.25 -11.31
CA SER A 238 12.11 -31.95 -12.58
C SER A 238 11.19 -31.83 -13.80
N SER A 239 9.91 -32.21 -13.69
CA SER A 239 8.91 -32.18 -14.78
C SER A 239 7.54 -31.73 -14.24
N THR A 240 6.56 -31.47 -15.12
CA THR A 240 5.23 -30.91 -14.78
C THR A 240 4.30 -31.81 -13.94
N GLY A 241 4.82 -32.88 -13.34
CA GLY A 241 4.03 -33.88 -12.61
C GLY A 241 4.33 -33.85 -11.12
N ILE A 242 3.29 -33.65 -10.30
CA ILE A 242 2.92 -34.47 -9.11
C ILE A 242 1.78 -33.85 -8.29
N ILE A 243 1.68 -32.53 -8.17
CA ILE A 243 0.58 -31.90 -7.41
C ILE A 243 -0.78 -32.00 -8.15
N SER A 244 -0.81 -32.44 -9.42
CA SER A 244 -2.06 -32.75 -10.16
C SER A 244 -2.95 -33.73 -9.43
N GLY A 245 -2.35 -34.58 -8.61
CA GLY A 245 -3.06 -35.57 -7.84
C GLY A 245 -3.22 -35.24 -6.36
N ALA A 246 -2.16 -34.80 -5.67
CA ALA A 246 -2.17 -34.70 -4.21
C ALA A 246 -3.20 -33.69 -3.70
N ALA A 247 -4.09 -34.11 -2.80
CA ALA A 247 -5.10 -33.22 -2.22
C ALA A 247 -4.46 -32.13 -1.34
N THR A 248 -3.33 -32.44 -0.69
CA THR A 248 -2.63 -31.50 0.19
C THR A 248 -1.12 -31.76 0.19
N VAL A 249 -0.35 -30.70 -0.03
CA VAL A 249 1.11 -30.69 0.14
C VAL A 249 1.45 -29.72 1.27
N THR A 250 2.14 -30.21 2.30
CA THR A 250 2.59 -29.40 3.43
C THR A 250 4.10 -29.37 3.47
N HIS A 251 4.68 -28.19 3.40
CA HIS A 251 6.08 -27.98 3.64
C HIS A 251 6.31 -27.18 4.92
N ASN A 252 6.95 -27.85 5.86
CA ASN A 252 7.43 -27.34 7.14
C ASN A 252 8.88 -27.79 7.34
N SER A 253 9.70 -27.54 6.33
CA SER A 253 11.11 -27.92 6.30
C SER A 253 11.99 -26.69 6.19
N THR A 254 13.20 -26.81 6.73
CA THR A 254 14.29 -25.84 6.56
C THR A 254 15.06 -26.05 5.25
N GLY A 255 14.84 -27.18 4.58
CA GLY A 255 15.46 -27.54 3.31
C GLY A 255 15.03 -26.62 2.15
N SER A 256 15.89 -26.51 1.14
CA SER A 256 15.61 -25.74 -0.08
C SER A 256 15.03 -26.66 -1.14
N SER A 257 13.72 -26.54 -1.38
CA SER A 257 13.01 -27.35 -2.37
C SER A 257 13.00 -26.68 -3.75
N ILE A 258 13.00 -27.47 -4.82
CA ILE A 258 12.84 -27.00 -6.20
C ILE A 258 11.53 -27.56 -6.75
N LEU A 259 10.63 -26.70 -7.21
CA LEU A 259 9.43 -27.11 -7.92
C LEU A 259 9.58 -26.73 -9.40
N ALA A 260 9.80 -27.70 -10.29
CA ALA A 260 9.89 -27.47 -11.73
C ALA A 260 8.50 -27.29 -12.35
N GLY A 261 7.90 -26.14 -12.07
CA GLY A 261 6.59 -25.79 -12.57
C GLY A 261 5.51 -26.41 -11.73
N VAL A 262 4.69 -25.55 -11.13
CA VAL A 262 3.42 -25.96 -10.58
C VAL A 262 2.52 -26.22 -11.77
N GLY A 263 2.76 -27.36 -12.41
CA GLY A 263 1.97 -27.91 -13.49
C GLY A 263 0.59 -28.28 -13.00
N THR A 264 0.27 -28.14 -11.69
CA THR A 264 -1.08 -28.31 -11.13
C THR A 264 -1.07 -28.23 -9.58
N VAL A 265 -1.35 -27.08 -8.96
CA VAL A 265 -2.40 -27.12 -7.92
C VAL A 265 -3.69 -27.10 -8.72
N ALA A 266 -3.95 -28.16 -9.49
CA ALA A 266 -5.05 -28.20 -10.45
C ALA A 266 -5.74 -29.55 -10.54
N GLY A 267 -5.49 -30.42 -9.57
CA GLY A 267 -6.53 -31.33 -9.12
C GLY A 267 -7.69 -30.53 -8.52
N GLN A 268 -8.89 -31.12 -8.51
CA GLN A 268 -10.03 -30.55 -7.80
C GLN A 268 -9.65 -30.38 -6.32
N ASN A 269 -9.61 -29.15 -5.83
CA ASN A 269 -9.43 -28.77 -4.42
C ASN A 269 -8.02 -29.00 -3.84
N ALA A 270 -6.95 -28.80 -4.62
CA ALA A 270 -5.60 -28.96 -4.12
C ALA A 270 -5.15 -27.78 -3.22
N THR A 271 -4.40 -28.10 -2.16
CA THR A 271 -3.85 -27.11 -1.20
C THR A 271 -2.34 -27.28 -1.02
N LEU A 272 -1.58 -26.19 -1.17
CA LEU A 272 -0.16 -26.11 -0.80
C LEU A 272 -0.01 -25.24 0.44
N THR A 273 0.62 -25.76 1.49
CA THR A 273 0.95 -25.00 2.70
C THR A 273 2.46 -24.86 2.85
N ILE A 274 2.93 -23.63 2.96
CA ILE A 274 4.32 -23.25 3.15
C ILE A 274 4.46 -22.53 4.49
N SER A 275 5.17 -23.16 5.41
CA SER A 275 5.35 -22.65 6.78
C SER A 275 6.81 -22.44 7.17
N ASN A 276 7.76 -22.86 6.31
CA ASN A 276 9.20 -22.64 6.49
C ASN A 276 9.95 -22.91 5.18
N GLY A 277 11.27 -22.65 5.18
CA GLY A 277 12.20 -23.07 4.13
C GLY A 277 12.31 -22.10 2.96
N SER A 278 13.03 -22.52 1.94
CA SER A 278 13.20 -21.77 0.68
C SER A 278 12.70 -22.60 -0.51
N TYR A 279 12.06 -21.93 -1.46
CA TYR A 279 11.52 -22.52 -2.68
C TYR A 279 12.08 -21.77 -3.86
N ALA A 280 12.86 -22.48 -4.68
CA ALA A 280 13.23 -21.99 -5.99
C ALA A 280 12.24 -22.56 -7.01
N LEU A 281 11.59 -21.69 -7.76
CA LEU A 281 10.80 -22.12 -8.91
C LEU A 281 11.72 -22.24 -10.12
N GLY A 282 11.69 -23.42 -10.76
CA GLY A 282 12.53 -23.80 -11.90
C GLY A 282 12.19 -23.02 -13.17
N VAL A 283 12.06 -23.66 -14.33
CA VAL A 283 11.88 -22.96 -15.64
C VAL A 283 10.43 -22.59 -15.99
N ASN A 284 9.46 -22.89 -15.12
CA ASN A 284 8.03 -22.83 -15.41
C ASN A 284 7.27 -21.93 -14.44
N ALA A 285 6.10 -21.43 -14.85
CA ALA A 285 5.21 -20.64 -13.99
C ALA A 285 4.60 -21.47 -12.84
N MET A 286 4.27 -20.79 -11.74
CA MET A 286 3.42 -21.36 -10.68
C MET A 286 1.96 -21.16 -11.06
N ASN A 287 1.25 -22.23 -11.44
CA ASN A 287 -0.17 -22.17 -11.74
C ASN A 287 -1.01 -22.63 -10.55
N ILE A 288 -1.98 -21.81 -10.14
CA ILE A 288 -2.88 -22.07 -9.02
C ILE A 288 -4.30 -22.08 -9.57
N GLY A 289 -4.93 -23.26 -9.63
CA GLY A 289 -6.27 -23.44 -10.18
C GLY A 289 -6.22 -23.37 -11.70
N ASN A 290 -5.63 -24.39 -12.33
CA ASN A 290 -5.41 -24.44 -13.78
C ASN A 290 -5.78 -25.81 -14.37
N SER A 291 -7.05 -26.03 -14.68
CA SER A 291 -7.52 -27.28 -15.30
C SER A 291 -8.10 -27.01 -16.70
N PRO A 292 -7.78 -27.84 -17.71
CA PRO A 292 -8.24 -27.65 -19.08
C PRO A 292 -9.69 -28.10 -19.33
N THR A 293 -10.22 -29.03 -18.52
CA THR A 293 -11.50 -29.73 -18.82
C THR A 293 -12.57 -29.61 -17.74
N THR A 294 -12.20 -29.37 -16.48
CA THR A 294 -13.14 -29.31 -15.34
C THR A 294 -12.72 -28.21 -14.38
N ALA A 295 -13.67 -27.43 -13.86
CA ALA A 295 -13.39 -26.36 -12.91
C ALA A 295 -12.53 -26.86 -11.74
N ALA A 296 -11.36 -26.27 -11.55
CA ALA A 296 -10.45 -26.58 -10.45
C ALA A 296 -10.35 -25.40 -9.48
N THR A 297 -10.42 -25.70 -8.19
CA THR A 297 -10.10 -24.74 -7.12
C THR A 297 -8.79 -25.12 -6.45
N ALA A 298 -7.97 -24.12 -6.15
CA ALA A 298 -6.61 -24.31 -5.67
C ALA A 298 -6.23 -23.22 -4.66
N THR A 299 -5.57 -23.62 -3.57
CA THR A 299 -5.14 -22.68 -2.52
C THR A 299 -3.66 -22.85 -2.19
N VAL A 300 -2.94 -21.74 -2.12
CA VAL A 300 -1.60 -21.67 -1.52
C VAL A 300 -1.70 -20.88 -0.23
N ASN A 301 -1.21 -21.44 0.89
CA ASN A 301 -1.12 -20.77 2.17
C ASN A 301 0.35 -20.61 2.55
N GLN A 302 0.86 -19.39 2.54
CA GLN A 302 2.23 -19.06 2.93
C GLN A 302 2.21 -18.26 4.25
N SER A 303 2.65 -18.90 5.34
CA SER A 303 2.81 -18.25 6.65
C SER A 303 4.26 -17.89 6.97
N ALA A 304 5.24 -18.52 6.31
CA ALA A 304 6.65 -18.13 6.37
C ALA A 304 7.41 -18.63 5.12
N GLY A 305 8.73 -18.74 5.20
CA GLY A 305 9.59 -19.19 4.11
C GLY A 305 9.80 -18.16 3.00
N ALA A 306 10.69 -18.46 2.07
CA ALA A 306 11.03 -17.60 0.95
C ALA A 306 10.78 -18.31 -0.38
N ILE A 307 10.04 -17.66 -1.28
CA ILE A 307 9.91 -18.11 -2.67
C ILE A 307 10.73 -17.18 -3.54
N SER A 308 11.63 -17.75 -4.32
CA SER A 308 12.46 -17.03 -5.29
C SER A 308 12.26 -17.60 -6.70
N PHE A 309 12.18 -16.70 -7.67
CA PHE A 309 12.06 -17.06 -9.08
C PHE A 309 13.36 -16.73 -9.81
N THR A 310 14.00 -17.72 -10.41
CA THR A 310 15.35 -17.58 -10.98
C THR A 310 15.38 -17.36 -12.50
N SER A 311 14.27 -17.51 -13.22
CA SER A 311 14.24 -17.47 -14.70
C SER A 311 13.08 -16.66 -15.33
N GLY A 312 12.60 -15.60 -14.67
CA GLY A 312 11.56 -14.72 -15.25
C GLY A 312 10.15 -15.33 -15.32
N ASN A 313 9.86 -16.31 -14.48
CA ASN A 313 8.56 -16.96 -14.42
C ASN A 313 7.52 -16.09 -13.68
N ALA A 314 6.26 -16.56 -13.72
CA ALA A 314 5.11 -15.87 -13.15
C ALA A 314 4.37 -16.73 -12.13
N VAL A 315 3.60 -16.09 -11.24
CA VAL A 315 2.49 -16.75 -10.53
C VAL A 315 1.22 -16.44 -11.30
N LEU A 316 0.50 -17.48 -11.71
CA LEU A 316 -0.73 -17.39 -12.47
C LEU A 316 -1.88 -17.99 -11.65
N LEU A 317 -2.91 -17.21 -11.37
CA LEU A 317 -4.04 -17.62 -10.54
C LEU A 317 -5.33 -17.65 -11.36
N GLY A 318 -6.05 -18.78 -11.30
CA GLY A 318 -7.35 -18.94 -11.94
C GLY A 318 -7.28 -19.13 -13.46
N GLN A 319 -6.16 -19.67 -13.96
CA GLN A 319 -5.94 -19.86 -15.39
C GLN A 319 -6.93 -20.87 -15.98
N GLY A 320 -7.44 -20.63 -17.20
CA GLY A 320 -8.23 -21.60 -17.95
C GLY A 320 -9.68 -21.16 -18.24
N THR A 321 -10.40 -22.02 -18.95
CA THR A 321 -11.63 -21.67 -19.69
C THR A 321 -12.88 -22.31 -19.10
N VAL A 322 -12.75 -22.98 -17.96
CA VAL A 322 -13.80 -23.81 -17.32
C VAL A 322 -14.15 -23.31 -15.91
N GLY A 323 -13.95 -22.03 -15.63
CA GLY A 323 -14.26 -21.43 -14.32
C GLY A 323 -13.29 -21.82 -13.20
N ASN A 324 -11.99 -21.90 -13.47
CA ASN A 324 -10.99 -22.25 -12.47
C ASN A 324 -10.77 -21.12 -11.44
N GLN A 325 -10.55 -21.47 -10.17
CA GLN A 325 -10.36 -20.51 -9.09
C GLN A 325 -9.01 -20.73 -8.40
N GLY A 326 -8.14 -19.72 -8.46
CA GLY A 326 -6.85 -19.73 -7.77
C GLY A 326 -6.82 -18.78 -6.58
N VAL A 327 -6.39 -19.25 -5.41
CA VAL A 327 -6.23 -18.42 -4.20
C VAL A 327 -4.81 -18.52 -3.67
N TYR A 328 -4.17 -17.37 -3.43
CA TYR A 328 -2.90 -17.29 -2.72
C TYR A 328 -3.09 -16.47 -1.44
N ASN A 329 -2.84 -17.07 -0.29
CA ASN A 329 -2.89 -16.44 1.02
C ASN A 329 -1.48 -16.29 1.57
N MET A 330 -0.99 -15.05 1.67
CA MET A 330 0.32 -14.72 2.20
C MET A 330 0.16 -13.96 3.53
N SER A 331 0.40 -14.63 4.65
CA SER A 331 0.36 -14.01 5.99
C SER A 331 1.75 -13.76 6.58
N GLY A 332 2.78 -14.37 6.00
CA GLY A 332 4.18 -14.16 6.34
C GLY A 332 5.10 -14.69 5.24
N GLY A 333 6.41 -14.68 5.49
CA GLY A 333 7.40 -15.08 4.50
C GLY A 333 7.61 -14.03 3.40
N SER A 334 8.28 -14.43 2.32
CA SER A 334 8.59 -13.53 1.21
C SER A 334 8.40 -14.18 -0.15
N ILE A 335 8.06 -13.34 -1.12
CA ILE A 335 8.24 -13.60 -2.53
C ILE A 335 9.19 -12.53 -3.07
N THR A 336 10.35 -12.95 -3.54
CA THR A 336 11.41 -12.06 -4.05
C THR A 336 11.79 -12.51 -5.45
N THR A 337 11.81 -11.57 -6.41
CA THR A 337 12.12 -11.71 -7.85
C THR A 337 10.98 -12.23 -8.77
N PHE A 338 10.70 -11.46 -9.83
CA PHE A 338 9.74 -11.71 -10.93
C PHE A 338 10.26 -11.10 -12.25
N ALA A 339 11.58 -11.19 -12.50
CA ALA A 339 12.23 -10.44 -13.57
C ALA A 339 11.84 -10.94 -14.97
N SER A 340 10.75 -10.44 -15.53
CA SER A 340 10.61 -10.24 -16.98
C SER A 340 9.69 -9.05 -17.26
N ALA A 341 9.97 -8.32 -18.35
CA ALA A 341 9.19 -7.17 -18.79
C ALA A 341 7.73 -7.49 -19.18
N THR A 342 7.35 -8.77 -19.22
CA THR A 342 6.06 -9.23 -19.73
C THR A 342 5.24 -10.02 -18.72
N ARG A 343 5.83 -10.48 -17.59
CA ARG A 343 5.14 -11.41 -16.67
C ARG A 343 5.62 -11.24 -15.22
N GLY A 344 4.67 -11.24 -14.27
CA GLY A 344 4.91 -11.20 -12.83
C GLY A 344 3.86 -12.00 -12.06
N ILE A 345 2.94 -11.34 -11.34
CA ILE A 345 1.74 -11.98 -10.79
C ILE A 345 0.56 -11.63 -11.70
N MET A 346 -0.12 -12.64 -12.21
CA MET A 346 -1.31 -12.46 -13.04
C MET A 346 -2.51 -13.15 -12.41
N LEU A 347 -3.56 -12.37 -12.21
CA LEU A 347 -4.87 -12.81 -11.73
C LEU A 347 -5.82 -12.72 -12.93
N GLY A 348 -6.16 -13.86 -13.53
CA GLY A 348 -7.01 -13.88 -14.73
C GLY A 348 -6.72 -15.07 -15.63
N VAL A 349 -6.86 -14.88 -16.94
CA VAL A 349 -6.74 -15.99 -17.91
C VAL A 349 -5.75 -15.68 -19.03
N ASN A 350 -4.99 -16.69 -19.46
CA ASN A 350 -4.02 -16.60 -20.56
C ASN A 350 -4.19 -17.79 -21.52
N SER A 351 -5.42 -18.24 -21.72
CA SER A 351 -5.74 -19.34 -22.63
C SER A 351 -7.08 -19.10 -23.29
N ASN A 352 -7.23 -19.50 -24.55
CA ASN A 352 -8.38 -19.14 -25.39
C ASN A 352 -9.63 -19.94 -25.00
N PRO A 353 -10.67 -19.36 -24.37
CA PRO A 353 -11.92 -20.06 -24.13
C PRO A 353 -12.70 -20.19 -25.42
N ALA A 354 -13.44 -21.30 -25.54
CA ALA A 354 -14.56 -21.36 -26.46
C ALA A 354 -15.58 -20.25 -26.08
N PRO A 355 -16.21 -19.58 -27.06
CA PRO A 355 -17.21 -18.55 -26.77
C PRO A 355 -18.33 -19.03 -25.83
N GLY A 356 -18.67 -18.24 -24.81
CA GLY A 356 -19.84 -18.47 -23.95
C GLY A 356 -19.61 -19.19 -22.61
N ILE A 357 -18.37 -19.54 -22.25
CA ILE A 357 -18.05 -20.18 -20.95
C ILE A 357 -17.46 -19.16 -19.96
N ASN A 358 -17.87 -19.23 -18.69
CA ASN A 358 -17.27 -18.43 -17.61
C ASN A 358 -15.77 -18.77 -17.49
N SER A 359 -14.94 -17.74 -17.62
CA SER A 359 -13.48 -17.86 -17.48
C SER A 359 -13.07 -17.85 -16.01
N GLY A 360 -11.89 -18.41 -15.69
CA GLY A 360 -11.42 -18.50 -14.30
C GLY A 360 -11.04 -17.17 -13.65
N GLY A 361 -10.91 -17.17 -12.32
CA GLY A 361 -10.61 -16.00 -11.49
C GLY A 361 -9.52 -16.25 -10.43
N GLY A 362 -8.71 -15.22 -10.17
CA GLY A 362 -7.59 -15.29 -9.23
C GLY A 362 -7.71 -14.31 -8.06
N THR A 363 -7.44 -14.79 -6.84
CA THR A 363 -7.38 -13.96 -5.63
C THR A 363 -6.02 -14.07 -4.96
N PHE A 364 -5.36 -12.94 -4.75
CA PHE A 364 -4.14 -12.84 -3.95
C PHE A 364 -4.42 -12.02 -2.68
N ASN A 365 -4.24 -12.64 -1.52
CA ASN A 365 -4.43 -12.03 -0.21
C ASN A 365 -3.06 -11.84 0.47
N LEU A 366 -2.66 -10.59 0.70
CA LEU A 366 -1.47 -10.22 1.44
C LEU A 366 -1.84 -9.67 2.82
N SER A 367 -1.26 -10.23 3.87
CA SER A 367 -1.60 -9.90 5.26
C SER A 367 -0.41 -10.10 6.19
N GLY A 368 -0.58 -9.78 7.48
CA GLY A 368 0.41 -10.03 8.51
C GLY A 368 1.77 -9.40 8.19
N THR A 369 2.81 -10.23 8.09
CA THR A 369 4.20 -9.83 7.81
C THR A 369 4.68 -10.22 6.41
N GLY A 370 3.76 -10.69 5.55
CA GLY A 370 4.10 -11.13 4.20
C GLY A 370 4.79 -10.01 3.39
N THR A 371 5.81 -10.37 2.63
CA THR A 371 6.57 -9.42 1.80
C THR A 371 6.57 -9.84 0.33
N LEU A 372 5.90 -9.05 -0.51
CA LEU A 372 5.88 -9.19 -1.96
C LEU A 372 6.82 -8.14 -2.59
N ASN A 373 7.99 -8.55 -3.08
CA ASN A 373 8.98 -7.66 -3.68
C ASN A 373 9.14 -7.96 -5.18
N MET A 374 8.54 -7.09 -6.00
CA MET A 374 8.48 -7.13 -7.47
C MET A 374 9.13 -5.88 -8.10
N THR A 375 10.17 -5.33 -7.49
CA THR A 375 10.92 -4.17 -8.00
C THR A 375 12.10 -4.66 -8.82
N SER A 376 12.25 -4.25 -10.08
CA SER A 376 13.28 -4.83 -10.96
C SER A 376 14.70 -4.64 -10.43
N ALA A 377 15.55 -5.63 -10.72
CA ALA A 377 17.00 -5.54 -10.55
C ALA A 377 17.59 -4.65 -11.65
N SER A 378 18.54 -3.80 -11.27
CA SER A 378 19.29 -2.86 -12.12
C SER A 378 19.69 -3.42 -13.49
N GLY A 379 18.99 -3.02 -14.55
CA GLY A 379 19.32 -3.33 -15.95
C GLY A 379 18.13 -3.05 -16.88
N GLY A 380 18.29 -2.13 -17.84
CA GLY A 380 17.19 -1.52 -18.58
C GLY A 380 16.24 -2.51 -19.27
N GLY A 381 14.95 -2.46 -18.90
CA GLY A 381 13.86 -2.97 -19.76
C GLY A 381 12.67 -3.68 -19.11
N GLY A 382 12.64 -4.03 -17.83
CA GLY A 382 11.52 -4.84 -17.30
C GLY A 382 11.20 -4.64 -15.82
N ASP A 383 10.29 -3.73 -15.52
CA ASP A 383 9.58 -3.72 -14.24
C ASP A 383 8.64 -4.93 -14.14
N ALA A 384 8.63 -5.65 -13.01
CA ALA A 384 7.76 -6.82 -12.85
C ALA A 384 6.29 -6.39 -12.66
N LEU A 385 5.37 -7.12 -13.30
CA LEU A 385 3.96 -6.73 -13.37
C LEU A 385 3.10 -7.40 -12.29
N LEU A 386 2.30 -6.61 -11.58
CA LEU A 386 1.09 -7.07 -10.91
C LEU A 386 -0.11 -6.78 -11.81
N GLN A 387 -0.72 -7.85 -12.33
CA GLN A 387 -1.81 -7.77 -13.29
C GLN A 387 -3.08 -8.35 -12.68
N ILE A 388 -4.06 -7.49 -12.42
CA ILE A 388 -5.33 -7.86 -11.81
C ILE A 388 -6.40 -7.82 -12.88
N GLY A 389 -7.05 -8.96 -13.17
CA GLY A 389 -8.04 -9.03 -14.23
C GLY A 389 -7.45 -8.84 -15.62
N ARG A 390 -6.30 -9.46 -15.88
CA ARG A 390 -5.74 -9.51 -17.23
C ARG A 390 -6.30 -10.71 -18.01
N SER A 391 -6.52 -10.52 -19.30
CA SER A 391 -6.78 -11.59 -20.24
C SER A 391 -5.97 -11.45 -21.54
N ASP A 392 -5.12 -12.42 -21.85
CA ASP A 392 -4.37 -12.43 -23.12
C ASP A 392 -5.21 -12.94 -24.31
N THR A 393 -6.38 -13.52 -24.01
CA THR A 393 -7.38 -14.03 -24.96
C THR A 393 -8.74 -13.41 -24.66
N VAL A 394 -9.78 -13.72 -25.45
CA VAL A 394 -11.14 -13.24 -25.14
C VAL A 394 -11.62 -13.93 -23.87
N ALA A 395 -11.85 -13.20 -22.78
CA ALA A 395 -12.39 -13.78 -21.55
C ALA A 395 -13.77 -13.21 -21.22
N ASN A 396 -14.59 -14.04 -20.58
CA ASN A 396 -15.93 -13.66 -20.14
C ASN A 396 -16.09 -13.87 -18.62
N ASN A 397 -16.61 -12.84 -17.93
CA ASN A 397 -17.10 -12.92 -16.56
C ASN A 397 -16.04 -13.40 -15.53
N THR A 398 -14.82 -12.86 -15.57
CA THR A 398 -13.76 -13.20 -14.61
C THR A 398 -13.81 -12.25 -13.41
N THR A 399 -13.54 -12.78 -12.21
CA THR A 399 -13.41 -11.95 -11.00
C THR A 399 -12.05 -12.16 -10.38
N ASN A 400 -11.30 -11.07 -10.24
CA ASN A 400 -9.90 -11.10 -9.83
C ASN A 400 -9.67 -10.05 -8.75
N ALA A 401 -8.96 -10.43 -7.69
CA ALA A 401 -8.77 -9.57 -6.53
C ALA A 401 -7.35 -9.64 -5.98
N PHE A 402 -6.73 -8.49 -5.77
CA PHE A 402 -5.60 -8.33 -4.86
C PHE A 402 -6.08 -7.63 -3.60
N ASN A 403 -6.03 -8.32 -2.47
CA ASN A 403 -6.43 -7.80 -1.17
C ASN A 403 -5.21 -7.68 -0.27
N GLN A 404 -5.00 -6.50 0.30
CA GLN A 404 -3.92 -6.26 1.25
C GLN A 404 -4.47 -5.73 2.58
N THR A 405 -4.29 -6.52 3.63
CA THR A 405 -4.68 -6.21 5.01
C THR A 405 -3.46 -6.16 5.95
N GLY A 406 -2.25 -6.14 5.41
CA GLY A 406 -0.98 -6.11 6.14
C GLY A 406 0.21 -6.31 5.19
N GLY A 407 1.39 -6.52 5.76
CA GLY A 407 2.60 -6.80 4.98
C GLY A 407 3.11 -5.65 4.12
N THR A 408 4.01 -5.98 3.20
CA THR A 408 4.66 -5.04 2.28
C THR A 408 4.55 -5.54 0.84
N ALA A 409 4.08 -4.70 -0.08
CA ALA A 409 4.05 -4.98 -1.50
C ALA A 409 4.80 -3.87 -2.25
N ASN A 410 5.88 -4.22 -2.93
CA ASN A 410 6.62 -3.33 -3.81
C ASN A 410 6.50 -3.81 -5.25
N VAL A 411 5.74 -3.09 -6.07
CA VAL A 411 5.35 -3.48 -7.42
C VAL A 411 6.09 -2.63 -8.45
N GLY A 412 6.59 -3.26 -9.51
CA GLY A 412 7.10 -2.53 -10.67
C GLY A 412 5.97 -1.85 -11.44
N ILE A 413 5.23 -2.61 -12.24
CA ILE A 413 4.08 -2.11 -13.01
C ILE A 413 2.78 -2.67 -12.44
N LEU A 414 1.83 -1.79 -12.17
CA LEU A 414 0.45 -2.13 -11.83
C LEU A 414 -0.44 -2.04 -13.08
N THR A 415 -1.28 -3.06 -13.31
CA THR A 415 -2.37 -3.01 -14.29
C THR A 415 -3.65 -3.55 -13.68
N LEU A 416 -4.76 -2.82 -13.82
CA LEU A 416 -6.09 -3.24 -13.39
C LEU A 416 -7.01 -3.35 -14.60
N GLY A 417 -7.55 -4.54 -14.82
CA GLY A 417 -8.34 -4.86 -16.00
C GLY A 417 -7.51 -4.83 -17.28
N GLY A 418 -8.00 -5.50 -18.31
CA GLY A 418 -7.36 -5.52 -19.62
C GLY A 418 -7.44 -6.89 -20.25
N GLY A 419 -8.33 -7.04 -21.22
CA GLY A 419 -8.44 -8.26 -22.02
C GLY A 419 -8.05 -8.03 -23.46
N ALA A 420 -7.73 -9.10 -24.18
CA ALA A 420 -7.70 -9.07 -25.64
C ALA A 420 -9.02 -8.51 -26.19
N SER A 421 -8.96 -7.93 -27.39
CA SER A 421 -10.13 -7.36 -28.08
C SER A 421 -11.30 -8.35 -28.07
N GLY A 422 -12.45 -7.92 -27.54
CA GLY A 422 -13.66 -8.76 -27.41
C GLY A 422 -13.91 -9.36 -26.02
N SER A 423 -13.00 -9.20 -25.05
CA SER A 423 -13.27 -9.63 -23.66
C SER A 423 -14.40 -8.83 -23.02
N THR A 424 -15.28 -9.50 -22.27
CA THR A 424 -16.45 -8.89 -21.60
C THR A 424 -16.55 -9.31 -20.13
N GLY A 425 -16.94 -8.40 -19.23
CA GLY A 425 -17.20 -8.73 -17.83
C GLY A 425 -15.95 -9.13 -17.03
N VAL A 426 -14.76 -8.62 -17.36
CA VAL A 426 -13.57 -8.81 -16.52
C VAL A 426 -13.61 -7.82 -15.36
N ASN A 427 -13.71 -8.35 -14.14
CA ASN A 427 -13.76 -7.59 -12.89
C ASN A 427 -12.40 -7.66 -12.17
N ALA A 428 -11.76 -6.52 -11.97
CA ALA A 428 -10.47 -6.38 -11.30
C ALA A 428 -10.61 -5.56 -10.01
N THR A 429 -10.27 -6.14 -8.87
CA THR A 429 -10.34 -5.46 -7.57
C THR A 429 -8.94 -5.31 -6.97
N LEU A 430 -8.58 -4.09 -6.60
CA LEU A 430 -7.42 -3.76 -5.77
C LEU A 430 -7.93 -3.20 -4.44
N SER A 431 -7.79 -3.96 -3.36
CA SER A 431 -8.22 -3.55 -2.02
C SER A 431 -7.01 -3.40 -1.11
N LEU A 432 -6.72 -2.18 -0.66
CA LEU A 432 -5.57 -1.85 0.17
C LEU A 432 -6.07 -1.23 1.49
N THR A 433 -6.08 -2.01 2.58
CA THR A 433 -6.67 -1.57 3.87
C THR A 433 -5.68 -1.53 5.04
N ALA A 434 -4.50 -2.16 4.90
CA ALA A 434 -3.38 -2.02 5.82
C ALA A 434 -2.06 -2.46 5.15
N GLY A 435 -0.92 -2.19 5.78
CA GLY A 435 0.41 -2.48 5.23
C GLY A 435 0.95 -1.38 4.32
N THR A 436 2.04 -1.66 3.61
CA THR A 436 2.64 -0.75 2.62
C THR A 436 2.44 -1.29 1.22
N PHE A 437 1.99 -0.43 0.29
CA PHE A 437 1.87 -0.75 -1.13
C PHE A 437 2.57 0.33 -1.94
N THR A 438 3.52 -0.06 -2.77
CA THR A 438 4.17 0.84 -3.72
C THR A 438 4.06 0.29 -5.13
N ALA A 439 3.83 1.16 -6.11
CA ALA A 439 3.97 0.83 -7.52
C ALA A 439 4.89 1.86 -8.21
N ASN A 440 5.81 1.43 -9.06
CA ASN A 440 6.63 2.36 -9.85
C ASN A 440 5.84 2.96 -11.01
N GLN A 441 5.00 2.14 -11.65
CA GLN A 441 4.17 2.51 -12.80
C GLN A 441 2.73 2.00 -12.64
N PHE A 442 1.77 2.72 -13.21
CA PHE A 442 0.38 2.30 -13.32
C PHE A 442 -0.09 2.58 -14.75
N THR A 443 -0.18 1.54 -15.57
CA THR A 443 -0.24 1.71 -17.04
C THR A 443 -1.60 1.39 -17.65
N VAL A 444 -2.44 0.60 -16.97
CA VAL A 444 -3.75 0.18 -17.49
C VAL A 444 -4.82 0.25 -16.42
N LEU A 445 -5.95 0.87 -16.73
CA LEU A 445 -7.16 0.89 -15.91
C LEU A 445 -8.38 0.50 -16.75
N SER A 446 -9.01 -0.63 -16.43
CA SER A 446 -10.20 -1.17 -17.10
C SER A 446 -10.14 -1.14 -18.63
N ALA A 447 -9.05 -1.61 -19.26
CA ALA A 447 -9.02 -1.73 -20.71
C ALA A 447 -10.02 -2.81 -21.20
N GLY A 448 -10.76 -2.55 -22.28
CA GLY A 448 -11.80 -3.44 -22.83
C GLY A 448 -13.17 -2.77 -22.99
N ALA A 449 -14.16 -3.51 -23.53
CA ALA A 449 -15.47 -2.96 -23.88
C ALA A 449 -16.52 -3.00 -22.75
N SER A 450 -16.31 -3.83 -21.72
CA SER A 450 -17.27 -4.04 -20.62
C SER A 450 -16.59 -4.56 -19.34
N ASN A 451 -15.40 -4.07 -19.06
CA ASN A 451 -14.61 -4.49 -17.91
C ASN A 451 -14.84 -3.53 -16.74
N ALA A 452 -14.68 -4.00 -15.51
CA ALA A 452 -14.82 -3.19 -14.30
C ALA A 452 -13.53 -3.25 -13.48
N SER A 453 -13.03 -2.08 -13.04
CA SER A 453 -11.96 -2.03 -12.03
C SER A 453 -12.43 -1.28 -10.80
N THR A 454 -12.15 -1.85 -9.63
CA THR A 454 -12.47 -1.26 -8.34
C THR A 454 -11.19 -1.12 -7.53
N ILE A 455 -10.93 0.09 -7.03
CA ILE A 455 -9.80 0.40 -6.16
C ILE A 455 -10.34 0.84 -4.81
N THR A 456 -9.85 0.25 -3.73
CA THR A 456 -10.10 0.71 -2.36
C THR A 456 -8.78 1.04 -1.69
N ILE A 457 -8.67 2.25 -1.14
CA ILE A 457 -7.54 2.69 -0.32
C ILE A 457 -8.09 3.11 1.04
N GLY A 458 -7.83 2.33 2.07
CA GLY A 458 -8.45 2.53 3.38
C GLY A 458 -7.63 2.05 4.57
N GLY A 459 -8.29 2.07 5.73
CA GLY A 459 -7.73 1.70 7.02
C GLY A 459 -6.39 2.38 7.30
N THR A 460 -5.37 1.58 7.57
CA THR A 460 -4.01 2.03 7.90
C THR A 460 -3.03 1.90 6.72
N ALA A 461 -3.54 1.62 5.52
CA ALA A 461 -2.70 1.37 4.34
C ALA A 461 -1.86 2.59 3.97
N GLN A 462 -0.56 2.37 3.78
CA GLN A 462 0.38 3.38 3.28
C GLN A 462 0.64 3.11 1.81
N VAL A 463 -0.02 3.87 0.95
CA VAL A 463 -0.07 3.61 -0.49
C VAL A 463 0.74 4.68 -1.22
N THR A 464 1.71 4.27 -2.05
CA THR A 464 2.46 5.15 -2.95
C THR A 464 2.21 4.71 -4.39
N LEU A 465 1.55 5.56 -5.17
CA LEU A 465 1.21 5.27 -6.57
C LEU A 465 1.66 6.41 -7.48
N PRO A 466 2.04 6.12 -8.73
CA PRO A 466 2.17 7.13 -9.77
C PRO A 466 0.78 7.68 -10.14
N ALA A 467 0.74 8.62 -11.08
CA ALA A 467 -0.51 9.14 -11.61
C ALA A 467 -1.40 7.99 -12.16
N ILE A 468 -2.69 8.07 -11.87
CA ILE A 468 -3.70 7.14 -12.38
C ILE A 468 -3.77 7.30 -13.91
N PRO A 469 -3.90 6.20 -14.69
CA PRO A 469 -4.10 6.27 -16.13
C PRO A 469 -5.20 7.26 -16.53
N SER A 470 -4.95 8.07 -17.56
CA SER A 470 -5.86 9.11 -18.03
C SER A 470 -7.05 8.60 -18.84
N THR A 471 -7.04 7.32 -19.20
CA THR A 471 -8.09 6.68 -19.98
C THR A 471 -8.42 5.32 -19.39
N LYS A 472 -9.67 4.92 -19.55
CA LYS A 472 -10.13 3.53 -19.43
C LYS A 472 -10.74 3.06 -20.74
N GLY A 473 -10.97 1.76 -20.88
CA GLY A 473 -11.63 1.18 -22.05
C GLY A 473 -13.02 1.79 -22.28
N ALA A 474 -13.38 1.99 -23.55
CA ALA A 474 -14.72 2.45 -23.93
C ALA A 474 -15.77 1.45 -23.46
N GLY A 475 -16.84 1.89 -22.79
CA GLY A 475 -17.86 1.00 -22.21
C GLY A 475 -17.47 0.30 -20.91
N SER A 476 -16.19 0.34 -20.51
CA SER A 476 -15.74 -0.19 -19.22
C SER A 476 -16.07 0.76 -18.06
N THR A 477 -16.06 0.26 -16.83
CA THR A 477 -16.23 1.05 -15.60
C THR A 477 -14.97 1.04 -14.75
N ALA A 478 -14.75 2.15 -14.04
CA ALA A 478 -13.74 2.22 -13.00
C ALA A 478 -14.32 2.96 -11.79
N ALA A 479 -14.02 2.47 -10.60
CA ALA A 479 -14.38 3.08 -9.33
C ALA A 479 -13.18 3.13 -8.39
N ILE A 480 -13.10 4.19 -7.59
CA ILE A 480 -12.15 4.31 -6.49
C ILE A 480 -12.88 4.76 -5.22
N THR A 481 -12.56 4.13 -4.09
CA THR A 481 -13.10 4.45 -2.77
C THR A 481 -11.95 4.71 -1.79
N PHE A 482 -12.06 5.81 -1.04
CA PHE A 482 -11.16 6.16 0.05
C PHE A 482 -11.86 5.95 1.40
N ASP A 483 -11.19 5.20 2.28
CA ASP A 483 -11.68 4.84 3.62
C ASP A 483 -10.55 4.87 4.66
N SER A 484 -9.74 5.91 4.65
CA SER A 484 -8.46 5.98 5.38
C SER A 484 -8.64 6.45 6.82
N THR A 485 -8.42 5.59 7.81
CA THR A 485 -8.41 6.00 9.22
C THR A 485 -7.11 6.73 9.57
N THR A 486 -5.97 6.14 9.20
CA THR A 486 -4.62 6.73 9.37
C THR A 486 -3.71 6.50 8.15
N GLY A 487 -4.14 5.63 7.23
CA GLY A 487 -3.48 5.40 5.95
C GLY A 487 -3.48 6.64 5.05
N TYR A 488 -2.78 6.56 3.93
CA TYR A 488 -2.66 7.67 2.98
C TYR A 488 -2.39 7.18 1.56
N LEU A 489 -2.67 8.06 0.60
CA LEU A 489 -2.16 7.97 -0.78
C LEU A 489 -1.05 9.01 -0.98
N ARG A 490 0.11 8.58 -1.48
CA ARG A 490 1.26 9.40 -1.86
C ARG A 490 1.55 9.33 -3.36
N PRO A 491 1.85 10.46 -4.02
CA PRO A 491 2.38 10.45 -5.38
C PRO A 491 3.85 10.07 -5.40
N THR A 492 4.29 9.46 -6.50
CA THR A 492 5.71 9.19 -6.78
C THR A 492 6.46 10.40 -7.37
N ALA A 493 5.74 11.36 -7.97
CA ALA A 493 6.28 12.56 -8.59
C ALA A 493 5.21 13.66 -8.77
N THR A 494 5.64 14.88 -9.09
CA THR A 494 4.76 15.98 -9.51
C THR A 494 3.93 15.59 -10.73
N SER A 495 2.62 15.87 -10.70
CA SER A 495 1.71 15.52 -11.81
C SER A 495 0.49 16.44 -11.88
N THR A 496 0.33 17.13 -13.00
CA THR A 496 -0.84 17.97 -13.29
C THR A 496 -2.11 17.17 -13.62
N THR A 497 -2.02 15.84 -13.64
CA THR A 497 -3.12 14.92 -13.95
C THR A 497 -3.00 13.66 -13.09
N TYR A 498 -2.77 13.81 -11.78
CA TYR A 498 -2.55 12.69 -10.86
C TYR A 498 -3.79 11.78 -10.75
N MET A 499 -4.98 12.38 -10.71
CA MET A 499 -6.27 11.70 -10.84
C MET A 499 -7.12 12.44 -11.89
N PRO A 500 -7.07 12.03 -13.17
CA PRO A 500 -7.68 12.75 -14.29
C PRO A 500 -9.21 12.74 -14.26
N ALA A 501 -9.83 13.86 -14.67
CA ALA A 501 -11.29 14.01 -14.71
C ALA A 501 -11.97 12.98 -15.65
N GLY A 502 -13.14 12.46 -15.25
CA GLY A 502 -13.96 11.52 -16.00
C GLY A 502 -13.48 10.05 -16.02
N VAL A 503 -12.33 9.72 -15.43
CA VAL A 503 -11.77 8.35 -15.47
C VAL A 503 -12.62 7.36 -14.66
N PHE A 504 -12.99 7.72 -13.44
CA PHE A 504 -13.95 6.97 -12.60
C PHE A 504 -15.38 7.45 -12.85
N ASN A 505 -16.30 6.51 -13.15
CA ASN A 505 -17.63 6.81 -13.71
C ASN A 505 -18.55 7.59 -12.76
N SER A 506 -18.37 7.44 -11.45
CA SER A 506 -19.19 8.05 -10.40
C SER A 506 -18.30 8.77 -9.38
N GLY A 507 -17.36 9.57 -9.90
CA GLY A 507 -16.37 10.25 -9.08
C GLY A 507 -15.47 9.29 -8.29
N ALA A 508 -14.68 9.86 -7.39
CA ALA A 508 -13.96 9.14 -6.36
C ALA A 508 -14.75 9.21 -5.05
N LYS A 509 -15.07 8.06 -4.48
CA LYS A 509 -15.93 7.94 -3.30
C LYS A 509 -15.16 8.12 -2.00
N LEU A 510 -15.69 8.93 -1.09
CA LEU A 510 -15.17 9.13 0.25
C LEU A 510 -16.15 8.53 1.27
N THR A 511 -15.68 7.63 2.13
CA THR A 511 -16.46 7.13 3.28
C THR A 511 -16.32 8.09 4.48
N ALA A 512 -16.96 7.77 5.61
CA ALA A 512 -16.77 8.49 6.88
C ALA A 512 -15.30 8.69 7.29
N ASN A 513 -14.42 7.72 7.02
CA ASN A 513 -12.99 7.85 7.31
C ASN A 513 -12.27 8.72 6.27
N GLY A 514 -12.82 8.82 5.06
CA GLY A 514 -12.42 9.78 4.04
C GLY A 514 -11.10 9.47 3.35
N ALA A 515 -10.59 10.48 2.64
CA ALA A 515 -9.32 10.42 1.92
C ALA A 515 -8.23 11.18 2.69
N ARG A 516 -7.05 10.56 2.82
CA ARG A 516 -5.84 11.27 3.24
C ARG A 516 -4.84 11.28 2.08
N ILE A 517 -4.62 12.47 1.53
CA ILE A 517 -3.67 12.69 0.44
C ILE A 517 -2.41 13.33 1.05
N ASP A 518 -1.32 12.59 1.07
CA ASP A 518 -0.01 13.11 1.43
C ASP A 518 0.74 13.42 0.15
N THR A 519 0.99 14.70 -0.14
CA THR A 519 1.65 15.08 -1.38
C THR A 519 3.14 14.71 -1.43
N ASN A 520 3.74 14.32 -0.31
CA ASN A 520 5.15 13.91 -0.26
C ASN A 520 6.13 14.95 -0.86
N GLY A 521 5.76 16.24 -0.80
CA GLY A 521 6.54 17.34 -1.39
C GLY A 521 6.31 17.59 -2.89
N PHE A 522 5.47 16.79 -3.55
CA PHE A 522 5.15 16.93 -4.97
C PHE A 522 3.87 17.75 -5.21
N ASP A 523 3.83 18.49 -6.31
CA ASP A 523 2.61 19.19 -6.72
C ASP A 523 1.74 18.26 -7.56
N ILE A 524 0.49 18.06 -7.16
CA ILE A 524 -0.44 17.16 -7.86
C ILE A 524 -1.81 17.79 -8.09
N THR A 525 -2.46 17.39 -9.18
CA THR A 525 -3.84 17.78 -9.48
C THR A 525 -4.77 16.58 -9.48
N ILE A 526 -5.86 16.68 -8.72
CA ILE A 526 -7.02 15.80 -8.79
C ILE A 526 -8.11 16.54 -9.56
N GLY A 527 -8.32 16.10 -10.80
CA GLY A 527 -9.44 16.55 -11.64
C GLY A 527 -10.71 15.73 -11.42
N GLN A 528 -10.59 14.57 -10.79
CA GLN A 528 -11.75 13.78 -10.39
C GLN A 528 -12.61 14.48 -9.35
N VAL A 529 -13.93 14.40 -9.55
CA VAL A 529 -14.91 14.79 -8.54
C VAL A 529 -14.77 13.86 -7.34
N LEU A 530 -14.46 14.42 -6.19
CA LEU A 530 -14.56 13.74 -4.90
C LEU A 530 -15.98 13.89 -4.38
N GLU A 531 -16.62 12.77 -4.02
CA GLU A 531 -18.01 12.75 -3.58
C GLU A 531 -18.24 11.75 -2.46
N ASP A 532 -19.31 11.94 -1.70
CA ASP A 532 -19.68 11.01 -0.64
C ASP A 532 -20.00 9.63 -1.23
N SER A 533 -19.66 8.60 -0.46
CA SER A 533 -20.17 7.25 -0.69
C SER A 533 -21.62 7.16 -0.19
N THR A 534 -21.82 6.73 1.06
CA THR A 534 -23.13 6.66 1.75
C THR A 534 -23.18 7.47 3.05
N SER A 535 -22.04 8.03 3.45
CA SER A 535 -21.84 8.82 4.69
C SER A 535 -20.96 10.03 4.38
N LEU A 536 -20.90 11.00 5.31
CA LEU A 536 -20.13 12.24 5.10
C LEU A 536 -18.65 11.94 4.88
N GLY A 537 -18.16 12.20 3.68
CA GLY A 537 -16.77 11.97 3.27
C GLY A 537 -15.84 13.09 3.70
N THR A 538 -14.71 12.77 4.32
CA THR A 538 -13.70 13.78 4.73
C THR A 538 -12.49 13.79 3.80
N LEU A 539 -11.80 14.94 3.74
CA LEU A 539 -10.54 15.08 3.00
C LEU A 539 -9.45 15.63 3.92
N THR A 540 -8.34 14.91 4.06
CA THR A 540 -7.13 15.39 4.74
C THR A 540 -5.99 15.56 3.75
N LYS A 541 -5.53 16.80 3.58
CA LYS A 541 -4.33 17.17 2.84
C LYS A 541 -3.13 17.21 3.79
N SER A 542 -2.09 16.46 3.47
CA SER A 542 -0.78 16.46 4.14
C SER A 542 0.36 16.51 3.11
N GLY A 543 1.63 16.49 3.57
CA GLY A 543 2.79 16.69 2.71
C GLY A 543 3.00 18.15 2.30
N LEU A 544 4.24 18.52 1.95
CA LEU A 544 4.62 19.92 1.70
C LEU A 544 4.21 20.46 0.32
N GLY A 545 3.96 19.59 -0.67
CA GLY A 545 3.57 20.01 -2.02
C GLY A 545 2.12 20.49 -2.12
N ASN A 546 1.75 21.08 -3.25
CA ASN A 546 0.43 21.60 -3.56
C ASN A 546 -0.52 20.50 -4.06
N LEU A 547 -1.68 20.34 -3.41
CA LEU A 547 -2.80 19.56 -3.95
C LEU A 547 -3.77 20.52 -4.64
N THR A 548 -3.92 20.39 -5.94
CA THR A 548 -4.91 21.14 -6.72
C THR A 548 -6.16 20.31 -6.94
N LEU A 549 -7.32 20.83 -6.53
CA LEU A 549 -8.64 20.30 -6.88
C LEU A 549 -9.23 21.14 -8.01
N SER A 550 -9.41 20.54 -9.18
CA SER A 550 -10.04 21.22 -10.34
C SER A 550 -11.46 20.74 -10.63
N GLY A 551 -11.89 19.62 -10.03
CA GLY A 551 -13.27 19.14 -10.09
C GLY A 551 -14.23 19.91 -9.17
N VAL A 552 -15.52 19.85 -9.47
CA VAL A 552 -16.60 20.31 -8.57
C VAL A 552 -16.88 19.20 -7.56
N ASN A 553 -16.19 19.22 -6.42
CA ASN A 553 -16.32 18.20 -5.40
C ASN A 553 -17.60 18.40 -4.59
N THR A 554 -18.28 17.30 -4.29
CA THR A 554 -19.61 17.27 -3.65
C THR A 554 -19.60 16.55 -2.29
N TYR A 555 -18.45 16.07 -1.82
CA TYR A 555 -18.33 15.49 -0.49
C TYR A 555 -18.71 16.50 0.61
N THR A 556 -19.31 16.01 1.69
CA THR A 556 -19.93 16.88 2.71
C THR A 556 -19.20 16.92 4.04
N GLY A 557 -18.22 16.03 4.27
CA GLY A 557 -17.40 16.06 5.47
C GLY A 557 -16.36 17.19 5.49
N THR A 558 -15.62 17.26 6.59
CA THR A 558 -14.61 18.30 6.83
C THR A 558 -13.39 18.14 5.91
N THR A 559 -12.85 19.27 5.44
CA THR A 559 -11.56 19.34 4.76
C THR A 559 -10.48 19.81 5.74
N THR A 560 -9.43 19.02 5.97
CA THR A 560 -8.32 19.38 6.85
C THR A 560 -7.03 19.56 6.04
N ILE A 561 -6.39 20.71 6.16
CA ILE A 561 -5.10 21.02 5.53
C ILE A 561 -4.05 21.03 6.63
N SER A 562 -3.29 19.94 6.73
CA SER A 562 -2.25 19.77 7.76
C SER A 562 -0.90 20.34 7.34
N ALA A 563 -0.58 20.30 6.04
CA ALA A 563 0.70 20.77 5.49
C ALA A 563 0.59 21.11 4.00
N GLY A 564 1.52 21.94 3.51
CA GLY A 564 1.56 22.40 2.13
C GLY A 564 0.37 23.28 1.76
N THR A 565 0.00 23.27 0.48
CA THR A 565 -1.13 24.06 -0.04
C THR A 565 -2.24 23.16 -0.56
N LEU A 566 -3.50 23.50 -0.25
CA LEU A 566 -4.67 23.04 -1.00
C LEU A 566 -5.13 24.17 -1.93
N THR A 567 -5.10 23.94 -3.24
CA THR A 567 -5.55 24.90 -4.24
C THR A 567 -6.88 24.44 -4.85
N ILE A 568 -7.91 25.29 -4.80
CA ILE A 568 -9.15 25.12 -5.55
C ILE A 568 -9.01 25.90 -6.86
N ASN A 569 -8.76 25.21 -7.97
CA ASN A 569 -8.51 25.82 -9.28
C ASN A 569 -9.71 25.61 -10.20
N GLU A 570 -10.60 26.61 -10.29
CA GLU A 570 -11.94 26.53 -10.89
C GLU A 570 -12.90 25.46 -10.31
N GLY A 571 -12.39 24.51 -9.53
CA GLY A 571 -13.17 23.48 -8.84
C GLY A 571 -14.10 24.05 -7.76
N SER A 572 -14.62 23.16 -6.94
CA SER A 572 -15.44 23.52 -5.78
C SER A 572 -15.25 22.53 -4.65
N ILE A 573 -15.37 23.02 -3.41
CA ILE A 573 -15.54 22.23 -2.18
C ILE A 573 -16.70 22.81 -1.35
N ALA A 574 -17.67 23.46 -2.02
CA ALA A 574 -18.76 24.16 -1.34
C ALA A 574 -19.65 23.22 -0.49
N GLY A 575 -19.69 21.93 -0.81
CA GLY A 575 -20.40 20.91 -0.02
C GLY A 575 -19.72 20.60 1.32
N SER A 576 -18.40 20.83 1.45
CA SER A 576 -17.64 20.46 2.65
C SER A 576 -18.12 21.23 3.88
N SER A 577 -18.41 20.50 4.96
CA SER A 577 -19.02 21.05 6.17
C SER A 577 -18.18 22.11 6.88
N ASN A 578 -16.85 22.03 6.82
CA ASN A 578 -15.89 23.00 7.37
C ASN A 578 -14.52 22.81 6.71
N ILE A 579 -13.67 23.84 6.74
CA ILE A 579 -12.25 23.74 6.44
C ILE A 579 -11.43 24.02 7.70
N VAL A 580 -10.56 23.08 8.08
CA VAL A 580 -9.51 23.27 9.07
C VAL A 580 -8.21 23.54 8.31
N ASN A 581 -7.84 24.81 8.18
CA ASN A 581 -6.65 25.27 7.48
C ASN A 581 -5.49 25.50 8.45
N ASN A 582 -4.58 24.54 8.59
CA ASN A 582 -3.39 24.68 9.45
C ASN A 582 -2.11 25.00 8.65
N ALA A 583 -2.21 25.22 7.32
CA ALA A 583 -1.05 25.52 6.47
C ALA A 583 -1.37 26.60 5.41
N ALA A 584 -1.90 26.23 4.25
CA ALA A 584 -2.29 27.19 3.22
C ALA A 584 -3.49 26.69 2.41
N LEU A 585 -4.50 27.56 2.25
CA LEU A 585 -5.64 27.38 1.37
C LEU A 585 -5.59 28.44 0.26
N ALA A 586 -5.74 28.01 -0.99
CA ALA A 586 -5.77 28.90 -2.14
C ALA A 586 -7.04 28.68 -2.98
N TYR A 587 -7.65 29.78 -3.42
CA TYR A 587 -8.69 29.79 -4.44
C TYR A 587 -8.17 30.53 -5.67
N ALA A 588 -7.99 29.80 -6.78
CA ALA A 588 -7.62 30.35 -8.08
C ALA A 588 -8.85 30.31 -8.99
N LEU A 589 -9.49 31.48 -9.17
CA LEU A 589 -10.79 31.61 -9.83
C LEU A 589 -10.71 32.63 -10.98
N THR A 590 -10.69 32.14 -12.20
CA THR A 590 -10.55 32.87 -13.47
C THR A 590 -11.80 32.77 -14.32
N THR A 591 -12.64 31.75 -14.13
CA THR A 591 -13.87 31.55 -14.94
C THR A 591 -15.16 31.77 -14.16
N ASN A 592 -15.22 31.29 -12.91
CA ASN A 592 -16.43 31.28 -12.12
C ASN A 592 -16.23 31.93 -10.75
N ALA A 593 -17.18 32.75 -10.32
CA ALA A 593 -17.25 33.16 -8.91
C ALA A 593 -17.65 31.96 -8.03
N ARG A 594 -17.16 31.93 -6.79
CA ARG A 594 -17.47 30.86 -5.83
C ARG A 594 -17.91 31.45 -4.49
N THR A 595 -18.81 30.74 -3.82
CA THR A 595 -19.20 30.99 -2.44
C THR A 595 -18.82 29.80 -1.58
N TYR A 596 -18.17 30.05 -0.44
CA TYR A 596 -17.98 29.07 0.62
C TYR A 596 -18.77 29.52 1.85
N ALA A 597 -19.77 28.74 2.22
CA ALA A 597 -20.76 29.13 3.23
C ALA A 597 -20.45 28.63 4.64
N ASN A 598 -19.44 27.76 4.78
CA ASN A 598 -19.09 27.12 6.04
C ASN A 598 -17.83 27.75 6.66
N ALA A 599 -17.44 27.31 7.86
CA ALA A 599 -16.35 27.91 8.59
C ALA A 599 -14.96 27.49 8.06
N ILE A 600 -14.05 28.45 7.96
CA ILE A 600 -12.61 28.24 7.81
C ILE A 600 -11.94 28.56 9.15
N THR A 601 -11.20 27.59 9.69
CA THR A 601 -10.52 27.68 11.00
C THR A 601 -9.04 27.32 10.87
N GLY A 602 -8.25 27.43 11.94
CA GLY A 602 -6.85 26.98 11.98
C GLY A 602 -5.82 28.10 11.82
N SER A 603 -4.53 27.76 11.82
CA SER A 603 -3.43 28.73 11.80
C SER A 603 -2.94 29.15 10.41
N GLY A 604 -3.48 28.53 9.36
CA GLY A 604 -3.00 28.65 8.00
C GLY A 604 -3.39 29.95 7.29
N SER A 605 -2.72 30.21 6.17
CA SER A 605 -2.96 31.36 5.31
C SER A 605 -4.09 31.11 4.29
N LEU A 606 -4.75 32.18 3.86
CA LEU A 606 -5.72 32.16 2.76
C LEU A 606 -5.20 33.00 1.59
N THR A 607 -5.17 32.43 0.39
CA THR A 607 -4.86 33.16 -0.85
C THR A 607 -6.04 33.12 -1.80
N LYS A 608 -6.45 34.27 -2.31
CA LYS A 608 -7.40 34.43 -3.41
C LYS A 608 -6.65 34.98 -4.63
N SER A 609 -6.74 34.29 -5.76
CA SER A 609 -6.17 34.69 -7.05
C SER A 609 -7.17 34.48 -8.20
N GLY A 610 -6.82 34.96 -9.39
CA GLY A 610 -7.72 34.97 -10.55
C GLY A 610 -8.78 36.07 -10.50
N SER A 611 -9.32 36.44 -11.66
CA SER A 611 -10.17 37.62 -11.87
C SER A 611 -11.57 37.53 -11.24
N ASN A 612 -12.08 36.33 -10.94
CA ASN A 612 -13.44 36.12 -10.42
C ASN A 612 -13.53 36.27 -8.91
N SER A 613 -14.75 36.42 -8.37
CA SER A 613 -14.95 36.66 -6.94
C SER A 613 -14.95 35.37 -6.09
N LEU A 614 -14.43 35.45 -4.87
CA LEU A 614 -14.68 34.48 -3.81
C LEU A 614 -15.51 35.14 -2.71
N THR A 615 -16.65 34.56 -2.36
CA THR A 615 -17.49 34.99 -1.24
C THR A 615 -17.36 34.01 -0.09
N LEU A 616 -16.96 34.49 1.09
CA LEU A 616 -17.01 33.76 2.34
C LEU A 616 -18.24 34.22 3.11
N SER A 617 -19.20 33.33 3.30
CA SER A 617 -20.44 33.63 4.03
C SER A 617 -20.64 32.87 5.33
N GLY A 618 -19.68 31.98 5.67
CA GLY A 618 -19.61 31.34 6.99
C GLY A 618 -18.78 32.17 7.99
N THR A 619 -18.89 31.82 9.27
CA THR A 619 -18.05 32.41 10.33
C THR A 619 -16.64 31.85 10.24
N ASN A 620 -15.65 32.70 9.97
CA ASN A 620 -14.26 32.28 9.79
C ASN A 620 -13.39 32.72 10.97
N SER A 621 -12.50 31.85 11.44
CA SER A 621 -11.62 32.10 12.60
C SER A 621 -10.17 31.65 12.38
N TYR A 622 -9.74 31.57 11.12
CA TYR A 622 -8.34 31.24 10.81
C TYR A 622 -7.41 32.41 11.14
N THR A 623 -6.24 32.14 11.71
CA THR A 623 -5.35 33.20 12.25
C THR A 623 -4.22 33.61 11.31
N GLY A 624 -3.96 32.87 10.22
CA GLY A 624 -2.92 33.20 9.26
C GLY A 624 -3.28 34.38 8.35
N ALA A 625 -2.28 34.84 7.57
CA ALA A 625 -2.44 35.97 6.66
C ALA A 625 -3.43 35.69 5.52
N THR A 626 -4.11 36.75 5.06
CA THR A 626 -4.99 36.71 3.89
C THR A 626 -4.36 37.50 2.74
N THR A 627 -4.20 36.89 1.57
CA THR A 627 -3.69 37.54 0.38
C THR A 627 -4.73 37.51 -0.73
N VAL A 628 -5.10 38.67 -1.28
CA VAL A 628 -5.98 38.83 -2.44
C VAL A 628 -5.12 39.36 -3.58
N SER A 629 -4.70 38.46 -4.46
CA SER A 629 -3.81 38.76 -5.60
C SER A 629 -4.54 38.96 -6.93
N GLY A 630 -5.84 38.64 -6.97
CA GLY A 630 -6.69 38.90 -8.13
C GLY A 630 -8.19 38.84 -7.78
N GLY A 631 -8.99 39.59 -8.53
CA GLY A 631 -10.45 39.62 -8.38
C GLY A 631 -10.88 40.25 -7.06
N ASN A 632 -12.03 39.82 -6.55
CA ASN A 632 -12.61 40.34 -5.31
C ASN A 632 -12.80 39.22 -4.27
N LEU A 633 -12.37 39.47 -3.04
CA LEU A 633 -12.72 38.66 -1.87
C LEU A 633 -13.87 39.35 -1.13
N THR A 634 -15.02 38.69 -1.03
CA THR A 634 -16.20 39.20 -0.31
C THR A 634 -16.38 38.43 0.99
N MET A 635 -16.55 39.13 2.11
CA MET A 635 -17.01 38.58 3.38
C MET A 635 -18.47 39.02 3.60
N SER A 636 -19.41 38.08 3.70
CA SER A 636 -20.85 38.37 3.68
C SER A 636 -21.60 37.72 4.84
N GLY A 637 -22.36 38.49 5.62
CA GLY A 637 -23.32 37.95 6.59
C GLY A 637 -22.75 37.12 7.76
N ALA A 638 -21.43 37.13 7.97
CA ALA A 638 -20.77 36.35 9.01
C ALA A 638 -19.61 37.09 9.68
N THR A 639 -19.21 36.61 10.86
CA THR A 639 -18.07 37.13 11.61
C THR A 639 -16.79 36.49 11.10
N ASN A 640 -15.83 37.30 10.68
CA ASN A 640 -14.52 36.86 10.23
C ASN A 640 -13.49 37.39 11.22
N THR A 641 -12.71 36.49 11.80
CA THR A 641 -11.59 36.82 12.69
C THR A 641 -10.33 36.24 12.08
N THR A 642 -9.31 37.07 11.91
CA THR A 642 -7.95 36.65 11.60
C THR A 642 -6.97 37.36 12.51
N ALA A 643 -5.79 36.79 12.73
CA ALA A 643 -4.70 37.46 13.46
C ALA A 643 -3.59 37.94 12.52
N GLY A 644 -3.68 37.58 11.23
CA GLY A 644 -2.67 37.86 10.23
C GLY A 644 -2.89 39.16 9.48
N THR A 645 -1.85 39.59 8.76
CA THR A 645 -1.95 40.70 7.81
C THR A 645 -2.90 40.37 6.67
N ILE A 646 -3.60 41.38 6.17
CA ILE A 646 -4.41 41.29 4.95
C ILE A 646 -3.69 42.06 3.86
N ASN A 647 -3.28 41.37 2.79
CA ASN A 647 -2.62 41.96 1.64
C ASN A 647 -3.58 41.91 0.45
N VAL A 648 -3.97 43.06 -0.08
CA VAL A 648 -4.74 43.17 -1.33
C VAL A 648 -3.79 43.74 -2.38
N SER A 649 -3.47 42.97 -3.42
CA SER A 649 -2.60 43.40 -4.50
C SER A 649 -3.28 44.43 -5.41
N SER A 650 -2.48 45.16 -6.19
CA SER A 650 -3.00 46.10 -7.18
C SER A 650 -3.95 45.41 -8.16
N GLY A 651 -5.06 46.07 -8.50
CA GLY A 651 -6.13 45.54 -9.34
C GLY A 651 -7.07 44.55 -8.64
N SER A 652 -6.88 44.28 -7.35
CA SER A 652 -7.74 43.41 -6.54
C SER A 652 -8.61 44.20 -5.57
N ALA A 653 -9.67 43.58 -5.06
CA ALA A 653 -10.59 44.20 -4.12
C ALA A 653 -10.91 43.32 -2.91
N LEU A 654 -11.17 43.96 -1.78
CA LEU A 654 -11.75 43.36 -0.59
C LEU A 654 -13.11 44.02 -0.30
N THR A 655 -14.14 43.21 -0.12
CA THR A 655 -15.49 43.68 0.19
C THR A 655 -16.00 43.07 1.49
N ILE A 656 -16.41 43.89 2.45
CA ILE A 656 -17.21 43.48 3.59
C ILE A 656 -18.65 43.87 3.30
N ALA A 657 -19.46 42.87 2.96
CA ALA A 657 -20.85 43.06 2.55
C ALA A 657 -21.76 43.32 3.77
N THR A 658 -22.98 43.81 3.50
CA THR A 658 -24.00 44.10 4.52
C THR A 658 -24.15 42.96 5.53
N GLY A 659 -24.10 43.28 6.82
CA GLY A 659 -24.18 42.32 7.93
C GLY A 659 -22.91 41.47 8.15
N GLY A 660 -21.88 41.61 7.32
CA GLY A 660 -20.58 40.99 7.52
C GLY A 660 -19.71 41.74 8.53
N SER A 661 -18.83 41.01 9.21
CA SER A 661 -17.79 41.59 10.05
C SER A 661 -16.43 40.99 9.71
N LEU A 662 -15.37 41.82 9.74
CA LEU A 662 -13.98 41.38 9.74
C LEU A 662 -13.25 42.01 10.92
N THR A 663 -12.57 41.21 11.73
CA THR A 663 -11.69 41.68 12.80
C THR A 663 -10.31 41.05 12.64
N THR A 664 -9.27 41.89 12.59
CA THR A 664 -7.87 41.46 12.61
C THR A 664 -7.01 42.37 13.47
N THR A 665 -6.01 41.79 14.12
CA THR A 665 -4.93 42.53 14.79
C THR A 665 -3.79 42.89 13.83
N GLY A 666 -3.77 42.29 12.63
CA GLY A 666 -2.78 42.55 11.60
C GLY A 666 -3.05 43.82 10.79
N ALA A 667 -2.05 44.24 10.03
CA ALA A 667 -2.15 45.35 9.10
C ALA A 667 -3.01 44.99 7.87
N LEU A 668 -3.79 45.95 7.38
CA LEU A 668 -4.44 45.92 6.08
C LEU A 668 -3.57 46.70 5.07
N ASN A 669 -2.96 45.99 4.15
CA ASN A 669 -2.10 46.52 3.09
C ASN A 669 -2.86 46.50 1.76
N LEU A 670 -3.01 47.66 1.12
CA LEU A 670 -3.85 47.80 -0.08
C LEU A 670 -3.07 48.21 -1.33
N GLY A 671 -3.41 47.54 -2.43
CA GLY A 671 -2.90 47.75 -3.77
C GLY A 671 -3.62 48.87 -4.50
N ALA A 672 -3.02 49.38 -5.59
CA ALA A 672 -3.64 50.38 -6.46
C ALA A 672 -4.81 49.77 -7.27
N VAL A 673 -5.95 50.46 -7.40
CA VAL A 673 -7.05 50.03 -8.27
C VAL A 673 -7.41 51.14 -9.26
N ALA A 674 -7.35 50.83 -10.57
CA ALA A 674 -7.56 51.81 -11.64
C ALA A 674 -9.03 52.23 -11.81
N VAL A 675 -9.97 51.29 -11.62
CA VAL A 675 -11.42 51.50 -11.72
C VAL A 675 -12.10 50.70 -10.59
N GLY A 676 -13.01 51.34 -9.84
CA GLY A 676 -13.67 50.73 -8.69
C GLY A 676 -12.94 51.01 -7.37
N ASN A 677 -13.30 50.25 -6.33
CA ASN A 677 -12.75 50.43 -4.98
C ASN A 677 -11.85 49.25 -4.59
N ALA A 678 -10.67 49.53 -4.03
CA ALA A 678 -9.79 48.50 -3.47
C ALA A 678 -10.35 47.90 -2.17
N LEU A 679 -11.12 48.72 -1.44
CA LEU A 679 -11.84 48.32 -0.23
C LEU A 679 -13.27 48.84 -0.29
N THR A 680 -14.23 47.96 -0.04
CA THR A 680 -15.64 48.29 0.16
C THR A 680 -16.13 47.76 1.51
N VAL A 681 -16.67 48.62 2.36
CA VAL A 681 -17.34 48.25 3.63
C VAL A 681 -18.77 48.76 3.55
N GLN A 682 -19.72 47.86 3.30
CA GLN A 682 -21.11 48.22 3.03
C GLN A 682 -21.87 48.65 4.30
N THR A 683 -23.03 49.27 4.14
CA THR A 683 -23.90 49.67 5.25
C THR A 683 -24.22 48.47 6.15
N GLY A 684 -24.14 48.64 7.48
CA GLY A 684 -24.34 47.56 8.44
C GLY A 684 -23.18 46.56 8.53
N ALA A 685 -22.10 46.73 7.76
CA ALA A 685 -20.88 45.95 7.89
C ALA A 685 -19.89 46.59 8.89
N THR A 686 -19.03 45.77 9.49
CA THR A 686 -17.96 46.23 10.40
C THR A 686 -16.60 45.66 9.99
N MET A 687 -15.56 46.48 10.01
CA MET A 687 -14.19 46.05 9.80
C MET A 687 -13.30 46.64 10.89
N ASN A 688 -12.56 45.80 11.61
CA ASN A 688 -11.60 46.19 12.63
C ASN A 688 -10.22 45.65 12.21
N VAL A 689 -9.19 46.49 12.16
CA VAL A 689 -7.84 46.13 11.72
C VAL A 689 -6.78 46.71 12.68
N GLY A 690 -5.59 46.12 12.69
CA GLY A 690 -4.47 46.61 13.51
C GLY A 690 -3.92 47.94 13.02
N SER A 691 -3.72 48.08 11.71
CA SER A 691 -3.33 49.32 11.06
C SER A 691 -3.76 49.27 9.60
N ILE A 692 -3.81 50.41 8.92
CA ILE A 692 -4.09 50.47 7.48
C ILE A 692 -2.89 51.09 6.79
N ALA A 693 -2.32 50.40 5.81
CA ALA A 693 -1.27 50.92 4.95
C ALA A 693 -1.76 50.92 3.50
N ASN A 694 -1.84 52.11 2.91
CA ASN A 694 -2.15 52.29 1.51
C ASN A 694 -0.97 52.94 0.77
N PRO A 695 -0.05 52.16 0.19
CA PRO A 695 1.08 52.68 -0.58
C PRO A 695 0.76 53.19 -1.99
N TRP A 696 -0.47 53.00 -2.52
CA TRP A 696 -0.80 53.42 -3.88
C TRP A 696 -2.24 53.95 -4.05
N GLY A 697 -2.44 54.81 -5.06
CA GLY A 697 -3.65 55.63 -5.18
C GLY A 697 -4.94 54.85 -5.48
N SER A 698 -5.75 54.57 -4.46
CA SER A 698 -6.94 53.71 -4.49
C SER A 698 -8.18 54.42 -3.97
N SER A 699 -9.33 54.13 -4.57
CA SER A 699 -10.63 54.59 -4.05
C SER A 699 -11.17 53.63 -3.00
N TYR A 700 -11.82 54.19 -1.98
CA TYR A 700 -12.43 53.48 -0.86
C TYR A 700 -13.91 53.79 -0.81
N SER A 701 -14.73 52.79 -0.52
CA SER A 701 -16.14 52.99 -0.23
C SER A 701 -16.49 52.43 1.15
N VAL A 702 -16.73 53.30 2.12
CA VAL A 702 -17.13 52.91 3.48
C VAL A 702 -18.48 53.53 3.82
N SER A 703 -19.52 52.70 3.74
CA SER A 703 -20.88 53.01 4.20
C SER A 703 -21.21 52.33 5.53
N GLY A 704 -20.42 51.34 5.95
CA GLY A 704 -20.47 50.70 7.27
C GLY A 704 -19.51 51.34 8.29
N THR A 705 -18.92 50.53 9.16
CA THR A 705 -17.90 50.98 10.14
C THR A 705 -16.54 50.36 9.85
N LEU A 706 -15.50 51.17 9.73
CA LEU A 706 -14.10 50.75 9.61
C LEU A 706 -13.30 51.30 10.80
N THR A 707 -12.64 50.44 11.57
CA THR A 707 -11.84 50.82 12.74
C THR A 707 -10.42 50.33 12.57
N SER A 708 -9.44 51.22 12.67
CA SER A 708 -8.02 50.92 12.77
C SER A 708 -7.54 51.17 14.19
N ALA A 709 -7.03 50.15 14.88
CA ALA A 709 -6.48 50.31 16.23
C ALA A 709 -5.21 51.16 16.24
N GLY A 710 -4.41 51.08 15.18
CA GLY A 710 -3.18 51.80 14.95
C GLY A 710 -3.31 52.88 13.87
N ALA A 711 -2.16 53.27 13.31
CA ALA A 711 -2.09 54.31 12.30
C ALA A 711 -2.77 53.88 10.98
N TRP A 712 -3.50 54.81 10.38
CA TRP A 712 -3.90 54.74 8.99
C TRP A 712 -2.92 55.58 8.17
N THR A 713 -2.10 54.94 7.35
CA THR A 713 -1.11 55.60 6.49
C THR A 713 -1.54 55.51 5.03
N VAL A 714 -1.54 56.65 4.36
CA VAL A 714 -1.86 56.80 2.93
C VAL A 714 -0.66 57.45 2.26
N SER A 715 0.12 56.69 1.51
CA SER A 715 1.27 57.14 0.72
C SER A 715 0.91 56.90 -0.74
N THR A 716 0.89 57.89 -1.63
CA THR A 716 0.52 57.63 -3.04
C THR A 716 1.50 58.23 -4.03
N ASN A 717 1.51 57.67 -5.25
CA ASN A 717 2.23 58.17 -6.44
C ASN A 717 1.24 58.48 -7.61
N ARG A 718 -0.05 58.71 -7.30
CA ARG A 718 -1.13 59.10 -8.25
C ARG A 718 -1.94 60.26 -7.70
N THR A 719 -2.48 61.10 -8.59
CA THR A 719 -2.92 62.49 -8.33
C THR A 719 -3.95 62.71 -7.22
N THR A 720 -4.83 61.73 -6.91
CA THR A 720 -5.88 61.86 -5.87
C THR A 720 -6.34 60.50 -5.33
N ASP A 721 -6.39 60.31 -4.01
CA ASP A 721 -7.19 59.25 -3.37
C ASP A 721 -8.59 59.77 -3.06
N THR A 722 -9.62 59.03 -3.44
CA THR A 722 -11.01 59.39 -3.16
C THR A 722 -11.57 58.47 -2.10
N PHE A 723 -11.86 59.03 -0.93
CA PHE A 723 -12.70 58.37 0.05
C PHE A 723 -14.17 58.75 -0.21
N ASN A 724 -15.03 57.74 -0.36
CA ASN A 724 -16.47 57.91 -0.50
C ASN A 724 -17.25 57.01 0.48
N GLY A 725 -18.54 57.30 0.65
CA GLY A 725 -19.46 56.53 1.50
C GLY A 725 -20.07 57.34 2.64
N SER A 726 -21.11 56.78 3.25
CA SER A 726 -21.92 57.40 4.31
C SER A 726 -21.57 56.88 5.71
N GLY A 727 -20.53 56.05 5.83
CA GLY A 727 -20.22 55.27 7.02
C GLY A 727 -19.35 56.00 8.05
N THR A 728 -18.81 55.24 8.99
CA THR A 728 -17.90 55.74 10.03
C THR A 728 -16.52 55.11 9.88
N ILE A 729 -15.47 55.92 9.88
CA ILE A 729 -14.09 55.45 10.08
C ILE A 729 -13.60 55.88 11.46
N ASN A 730 -12.94 54.99 12.18
CA ASN A 730 -12.22 55.29 13.41
C ASN A 730 -10.74 54.92 13.22
N ALA A 731 -9.80 55.78 13.58
CA ALA A 731 -8.38 55.44 13.59
C ALA A 731 -7.63 56.17 14.72
N ALA A 732 -6.51 55.59 15.17
CA ALA A 732 -5.67 56.24 16.18
C ALA A 732 -4.97 57.49 15.64
N SER A 733 -4.49 57.43 14.39
CA SER A 733 -3.93 58.55 13.66
C SER A 733 -4.16 58.35 12.16
N LEU A 734 -4.09 59.45 11.41
CA LEU A 734 -4.13 59.42 9.94
C LEU A 734 -2.88 60.13 9.43
N THR A 735 -2.06 59.47 8.61
CA THR A 735 -0.85 60.04 8.00
C THR A 735 -0.97 60.01 6.49
N LEU A 736 -0.71 61.13 5.82
CA LEU A 736 -0.85 61.31 4.37
C LEU A 736 0.50 61.77 3.75
N GLY A 737 1.09 61.00 2.82
CA GLY A 737 2.05 61.46 1.79
C GLY A 737 3.34 60.63 1.54
N ASN A 738 3.88 60.72 0.29
CA ASN A 738 5.26 60.34 -0.17
C ASN A 738 5.65 60.79 -1.62
N ALA A 739 4.90 61.55 -2.43
CA ALA A 739 5.47 61.97 -3.73
C ALA A 739 4.98 63.30 -4.28
N THR A 740 3.67 63.55 -4.39
CA THR A 740 3.18 64.73 -5.14
C THR A 740 1.68 65.03 -4.94
N THR A 741 1.00 64.32 -4.04
CA THR A 741 -0.45 64.04 -4.18
C THR A 741 -1.18 64.03 -2.85
N GLY A 742 -2.51 64.24 -2.88
CA GLY A 742 -3.36 64.41 -1.69
C GLY A 742 -4.64 63.57 -1.67
N VAL A 743 -5.34 63.60 -0.54
CA VAL A 743 -6.60 62.87 -0.32
C VAL A 743 -7.79 63.81 -0.52
N ASN A 744 -8.77 63.37 -1.29
CA ASN A 744 -10.09 63.98 -1.39
C ASN A 744 -11.10 63.16 -0.60
N TYR A 745 -11.67 63.76 0.43
CA TYR A 745 -12.81 63.22 1.12
C TYR A 745 -14.09 63.77 0.47
N THR A 746 -14.82 62.89 -0.22
CA THR A 746 -16.08 63.22 -0.90
C THR A 746 -17.27 62.41 -0.37
N GLY A 747 -17.08 61.65 0.72
CA GLY A 747 -18.14 60.91 1.39
C GLY A 747 -19.08 61.81 2.20
N SER A 748 -20.26 61.29 2.56
CA SER A 748 -21.19 61.94 3.48
C SER A 748 -21.04 61.45 4.93
N GLY A 749 -20.15 60.48 5.16
CA GLY A 749 -19.93 59.84 6.45
C GLY A 749 -19.12 60.65 7.47
N THR A 750 -18.60 59.96 8.48
CA THR A 750 -17.77 60.52 9.55
C THR A 750 -16.40 59.83 9.61
N ILE A 751 -15.32 60.61 9.71
CA ILE A 751 -13.99 60.11 10.08
C ILE A 751 -13.69 60.60 11.50
N ASN A 752 -13.38 59.68 12.41
CA ASN A 752 -12.95 59.95 13.77
C ASN A 752 -11.48 59.53 13.93
N ILE A 753 -10.62 60.51 14.21
CA ILE A 753 -9.20 60.29 14.50
C ILE A 753 -8.97 60.67 15.95
N SER A 754 -8.57 59.72 16.80
CA SER A 754 -8.35 60.03 18.23
C SER A 754 -7.12 60.89 18.46
N GLY A 755 -6.09 60.75 17.61
CA GLY A 755 -4.89 61.56 17.58
C GLY A 755 -4.88 62.62 16.48
N ALA A 756 -3.72 62.83 15.87
CA ALA A 756 -3.52 63.82 14.82
C ALA A 756 -3.81 63.26 13.42
N VAL A 757 -4.34 64.13 12.55
CA VAL A 757 -4.25 63.98 11.09
C VAL A 757 -2.96 64.67 10.64
N THR A 758 -2.04 63.94 10.02
CA THR A 758 -0.74 64.44 9.57
C THR A 758 -0.67 64.46 8.05
N VAL A 759 -0.38 65.62 7.46
CA VAL A 759 -0.11 65.81 6.04
C VAL A 759 1.39 66.10 5.88
N ALA A 760 2.14 65.10 5.42
CA ALA A 760 3.60 65.09 5.41
C ALA A 760 4.17 64.47 4.13
N SER A 761 5.30 64.95 3.62
CA SER A 761 6.03 64.30 2.53
C SER A 761 7.40 63.84 3.00
N THR A 762 7.75 62.58 2.75
CA THR A 762 9.13 62.09 2.88
C THR A 762 9.99 62.38 1.64
N THR A 763 9.37 62.87 0.56
CA THR A 763 10.03 63.20 -0.70
C THR A 763 10.18 64.72 -0.85
N ALA A 764 11.41 65.17 -1.11
CA ALA A 764 11.69 66.57 -1.40
C ALA A 764 10.97 67.03 -2.67
N GLY A 765 10.30 68.17 -2.61
CA GLY A 765 9.46 68.72 -3.69
C GLY A 765 8.01 68.23 -3.68
N GLY A 766 7.64 67.31 -2.77
CA GLY A 766 6.28 66.78 -2.69
C GLY A 766 5.26 67.82 -2.20
N ASN A 767 4.08 67.84 -2.81
CA ASN A 767 2.99 68.77 -2.48
C ASN A 767 1.72 68.06 -1.95
N PRO A 768 1.77 67.36 -0.80
CA PRO A 768 0.61 66.63 -0.31
C PRO A 768 -0.52 67.58 0.12
N PHE A 769 -1.76 67.15 -0.07
CA PHE A 769 -2.94 67.90 0.36
C PHE A 769 -4.02 67.01 0.99
N TYR A 770 -4.91 67.64 1.75
CA TYR A 770 -6.16 67.06 2.20
C TYR A 770 -7.30 67.98 1.84
N THR A 771 -8.28 67.49 1.10
CA THR A 771 -9.48 68.23 0.72
C THR A 771 -10.71 67.58 1.35
N GLN A 772 -11.40 68.31 2.22
CA GLN A 772 -12.71 67.94 2.73
C GLN A 772 -13.79 68.62 1.88
N SER A 773 -14.56 67.83 1.12
CA SER A 773 -15.65 68.34 0.27
C SER A 773 -17.04 68.10 0.84
N SER A 774 -17.21 67.15 1.78
CA SER A 774 -18.52 66.77 2.37
C SER A 774 -18.31 66.00 3.68
N GLY A 775 -19.38 65.56 4.37
CA GLY A 775 -19.31 64.73 5.59
C GLY A 775 -18.63 65.41 6.79
N THR A 776 -18.19 64.63 7.79
CA THR A 776 -17.57 65.14 9.03
C THR A 776 -16.20 64.51 9.30
N LEU A 777 -15.18 65.32 9.62
CA LEU A 777 -13.91 64.88 10.21
C LEU A 777 -13.84 65.33 11.67
N ASN A 778 -13.56 64.43 12.60
CA ASN A 778 -13.24 64.69 13.99
C ASN A 778 -11.77 64.28 14.22
N ALA A 779 -10.92 65.18 14.71
CA ALA A 779 -9.53 64.86 15.06
C ALA A 779 -9.05 65.64 16.30
N ALA A 780 -8.02 65.16 17.00
CA ALA A 780 -7.43 65.94 18.10
C ALA A 780 -6.68 67.18 17.57
N SER A 781 -6.03 67.05 16.43
CA SER A 781 -5.34 68.12 15.71
C SER A 781 -5.11 67.76 14.24
N MET A 782 -4.75 68.75 13.44
CA MET A 782 -4.26 68.57 12.08
C MET A 782 -2.86 69.16 11.96
N LEU A 783 -1.89 68.33 11.63
CA LEU A 783 -0.49 68.69 11.48
C LEU A 783 -0.16 68.74 9.99
N LEU A 784 0.24 69.91 9.51
CA LEU A 784 0.91 70.03 8.22
C LEU A 784 2.41 69.99 8.52
N GLY A 785 3.24 69.16 7.88
CA GLY A 785 4.69 69.13 8.18
C GLY A 785 5.57 68.06 7.56
N ASP A 786 6.84 68.39 7.27
CA ASP A 786 7.96 67.47 7.01
C ASP A 786 9.33 68.21 7.13
N THR A 787 10.43 67.51 6.84
CA THR A 787 11.83 67.99 6.86
C THR A 787 12.37 68.47 5.49
N THR A 788 11.51 68.68 4.48
CA THR A 788 11.87 68.89 3.07
C THR A 788 11.22 70.14 2.42
N THR A 789 11.65 70.56 1.24
CA THR A 789 11.09 71.70 0.48
C THR A 789 9.81 71.29 -0.28
N GLY A 790 8.65 71.90 -0.06
CA GLY A 790 7.37 71.53 -0.72
C GLY A 790 6.14 72.27 -0.16
N THR A 791 4.96 72.16 -0.78
CA THR A 791 3.69 72.82 -0.38
C THR A 791 2.72 71.83 0.27
N ARG A 792 2.20 72.15 1.45
CA ARG A 792 1.25 71.31 2.19
C ARG A 792 -0.08 72.03 2.30
N THR A 793 -1.15 71.44 1.78
CA THR A 793 -2.44 72.13 1.67
C THR A 793 -3.54 71.41 2.42
N PHE A 794 -4.26 72.12 3.26
CA PHE A 794 -5.58 71.70 3.73
C PHE A 794 -6.64 72.55 3.03
N ASN A 795 -7.58 71.90 2.34
CA ASN A 795 -8.73 72.53 1.71
C ASN A 795 -10.02 72.07 2.41
N LEU A 796 -10.85 73.03 2.81
CA LEU A 796 -12.19 72.79 3.33
C LEU A 796 -13.22 73.36 2.36
N THR A 797 -13.56 72.58 1.33
CA THR A 797 -14.46 72.97 0.24
C THR A 797 -15.91 72.54 0.48
N GLY A 798 -16.21 71.89 1.60
CA GLY A 798 -17.55 71.53 2.07
C GLY A 798 -17.50 70.63 3.30
N GLY A 799 -18.66 70.21 3.83
CA GLY A 799 -18.73 69.37 5.03
C GLY A 799 -18.33 70.09 6.33
N ARG A 800 -17.93 69.32 7.36
CA ARG A 800 -17.55 69.81 8.69
C ARG A 800 -16.24 69.20 9.16
N VAL A 801 -15.35 70.01 9.75
CA VAL A 801 -14.12 69.54 10.40
C VAL A 801 -14.07 70.06 11.84
N ASN A 802 -14.08 69.15 12.81
CA ASN A 802 -13.98 69.43 14.24
C ASN A 802 -12.59 69.03 14.73
N LEU A 803 -11.86 69.98 15.30
CA LEU A 803 -10.52 69.76 15.85
C LEU A 803 -10.52 69.98 17.37
N GLY A 804 -9.67 69.24 18.08
CA GLY A 804 -9.40 69.47 19.49
C GLY A 804 -8.53 70.70 19.75
N ALA A 805 -8.01 70.83 20.98
CA ALA A 805 -7.19 71.97 21.41
C ALA A 805 -5.91 72.16 20.58
N GLY A 806 -5.42 71.12 19.90
CA GLY A 806 -4.24 71.21 19.04
C GLY A 806 -4.50 71.89 17.68
N GLY A 807 -5.76 72.11 17.30
CA GLY A 807 -6.18 72.85 16.10
C GLY A 807 -5.41 72.47 14.82
N ILE A 808 -5.07 73.47 14.00
CA ILE A 808 -4.23 73.27 12.81
C ILE A 808 -2.83 73.79 13.12
N ALA A 809 -1.84 72.91 13.04
CA ALA A 809 -0.48 73.23 13.40
C ALA A 809 0.56 72.92 12.33
N ALA A 810 1.64 73.69 12.36
CA ALA A 810 2.85 73.42 11.59
C ALA A 810 3.81 72.55 12.41
N THR A 811 4.35 71.49 11.81
CA THR A 811 5.42 70.68 12.40
C THR A 811 6.61 70.54 11.43
N GLY A 812 7.84 70.44 11.96
CA GLY A 812 9.08 70.30 11.18
C GLY A 812 9.81 71.61 10.85
N ALA A 813 11.13 71.55 10.66
CA ALA A 813 12.04 72.70 10.52
C ALA A 813 12.30 73.17 9.06
N GLY A 814 11.66 72.56 8.05
CA GLY A 814 11.91 72.84 6.63
C GLY A 814 11.27 74.14 6.09
N ALA A 815 11.88 74.72 5.05
CA ALA A 815 11.44 75.92 4.31
C ALA A 815 10.27 75.62 3.36
N SER A 816 9.16 75.16 3.93
CA SER A 816 8.06 74.58 3.16
C SER A 816 6.81 75.45 3.24
N THR A 817 6.10 75.63 2.13
CA THR A 817 4.85 76.40 2.07
C THR A 817 3.72 75.60 2.71
N ARG A 818 2.89 76.25 3.53
CA ARG A 818 1.76 75.63 4.24
C ARG A 818 0.52 76.47 3.97
N ALA A 819 -0.53 75.86 3.45
CA ALA A 819 -1.76 76.55 3.06
C ALA A 819 -2.98 75.92 3.72
N VAL A 820 -3.84 76.78 4.28
CA VAL A 820 -5.13 76.40 4.85
C VAL A 820 -6.20 77.21 4.11
N ASN A 821 -6.95 76.55 3.24
CA ASN A 821 -7.97 77.16 2.41
C ASN A 821 -9.36 76.80 2.95
N LEU A 822 -10.10 77.81 3.40
CA LEU A 822 -11.46 77.67 3.88
C LEU A 822 -12.43 78.13 2.78
N GLY A 823 -13.01 77.17 2.06
CA GLY A 823 -14.09 77.39 1.12
C GLY A 823 -15.45 77.43 1.84
N THR A 824 -16.41 76.65 1.35
CA THR A 824 -17.80 76.60 1.85
C THR A 824 -18.03 75.61 3.00
N GLY A 825 -17.00 74.89 3.46
CA GLY A 825 -17.14 73.96 4.58
C GLY A 825 -17.09 74.65 5.95
N THR A 826 -17.50 73.92 6.99
CA THR A 826 -17.59 74.42 8.37
C THR A 826 -16.41 73.92 9.22
N LEU A 827 -15.67 74.83 9.85
CA LEU A 827 -14.80 74.47 10.98
C LEU A 827 -15.60 74.51 12.28
N GLY A 828 -15.65 73.40 13.00
CA GLY A 828 -16.38 73.31 14.27
C GLY A 828 -15.65 73.98 15.43
N ALA A 829 -16.40 74.68 16.28
CA ALA A 829 -15.89 75.32 17.48
C ALA A 829 -15.76 74.32 18.64
N ARG A 830 -14.58 74.25 19.28
CA ARG A 830 -14.34 73.63 20.59
C ARG A 830 -13.60 74.63 21.48
N ALA A 831 -13.74 74.54 22.80
CA ALA A 831 -13.42 75.60 23.77
C ALA A 831 -12.00 76.21 23.69
N ASP A 832 -11.02 75.51 23.10
CA ASP A 832 -9.61 75.94 22.99
C ASP A 832 -9.08 75.86 21.53
N TRP A 833 -9.87 76.29 20.54
CA TRP A 833 -9.44 76.22 19.14
C TRP A 833 -8.32 77.23 18.83
N SER A 834 -7.11 76.75 18.51
CA SER A 834 -5.96 77.58 18.11
C SER A 834 -5.35 77.10 16.78
N SER A 835 -5.22 77.99 15.79
CA SER A 835 -4.41 77.75 14.58
C SER A 835 -3.05 78.41 14.75
N SER A 836 -1.96 77.70 14.41
CA SER A 836 -0.61 78.32 14.32
C SER A 836 -0.22 78.71 12.89
N LEU A 837 -1.13 78.53 11.93
CA LEU A 837 -0.92 78.85 10.51
C LEU A 837 -1.90 79.93 10.02
N PRO A 838 -1.48 80.81 9.09
CA PRO A 838 -2.38 81.73 8.43
C PRO A 838 -3.43 80.97 7.62
N MET A 839 -4.68 81.45 7.66
CA MET A 839 -5.84 80.83 7.01
C MET A 839 -6.42 81.79 5.97
N THR A 840 -6.68 81.29 4.77
CA THR A 840 -7.29 82.07 3.69
C THR A 840 -8.71 81.59 3.47
N ARG A 841 -9.69 82.49 3.58
CA ARG A 841 -11.10 82.20 3.34
C ARG A 841 -11.53 82.82 2.01
N THR A 842 -11.96 82.00 1.07
CA THR A 842 -12.23 82.44 -0.31
C THR A 842 -13.65 83.00 -0.49
N THR A 843 -14.57 82.69 0.42
CA THR A 843 -15.97 83.16 0.41
C THR A 843 -16.48 83.38 1.83
N VAL A 844 -17.16 84.51 2.09
CA VAL A 844 -17.82 84.81 3.38
C VAL A 844 -19.17 84.13 3.44
#